data_AF-A0A964R0H2-F1
#
_entry.id   AF-A0A964R0H2-F1
#
_cell.length_a   1.000
_cell.length_b   1.000
_cell.length_c   1.000
_cell.angle_alpha   90.00
_cell.angle_beta   90.00
_cell.angle_gamma   90.00
#
_symmetry.space_group_name_H-M   'P 1'
#
loop_
_entity.id
_entity.type
_entity.pdbx_description
1 polymer ?
#
loop_
_entity_poly.entity_id
_entity_poly.type
_entity_poly.pdbx_seq_one_letter_code
_entity_poly.pdbx_strand_id
1 'polypeptide(L)'
;MKMKRLILIFFCAGLTGTLLGQVTTRKTSVLQMDADANGKTNPGDRLRYTITITNTSGTNLLNVQFNDSNFPNQTLVGGSIKTTPIARPDSYTAIGNTLLTVPAGSGVLGNDSDPDGDIISVNSYNSPVAPGGIVTMAADGSFTYLSAAGFTGTDTFTYTISDGNGGFSTTTVTITVSNRVWYVNNAGANGDGRQPTPFNSFASINGAGGAGDSDGTNDFIYVFTGSGSYGAGLALESSQKLVGAGVALVVGGTTIYSAGSRPTLGSGGAGVICSTNNTIQGLNVNATAGKGITGTNVGTLAIDTVAVTSANGAALDVDTGTAAITLDSASSTNSPADGIRLNALNGTVTINGGILTGAAGTSMRITGAGSASVTYPGHLSNTSGRAVEIANHTGGTIALSGNITNSGTGILVQNNSGGTNTFSGASKVLNTGANMAVNLANNPGTTISFNNSVLAITTTSGIGFNATGGAMAINVTGAGNTINSGTATALKIQNSTIGASGLTFQSITSSGGSGTGIILDNTGTNGGLTVTGTGGAGSGGTIASKTGSDGSTATGIGVYMNNTRSNAFSWMQISDCQNFGIRGLNVTSVTMSNIVVNGTNGTSSPSHEGSVIFDNAFGTCALVNSTVRGSIEDNFRVENDSGTLTSFTVANCTIGNNSTNSGNIGVRIASKVSAVMTATVRNCTFQGNRTDSINCDAGDTSTLTIGILTNTIIAGTGGNNQGNLGINVTTALNGQVNFNIDGNKIGTDGVTSQPLLNTGINVFNGTLVTSGTPAFMSGTVRSNTVVNAGAGQSGFGIRVFNSGYGTIAANVSGNNVSNVGLDYGLLVEASSNSGTANAPCTNTVGVTGNTVNVLSGALDAIRLQARGRGVINARINSNVSNGGGAGFRGLEIRQANQTIPAGGTIYTATFNLEGLTTGPQNNLNTIVNYLQGQNPGITLANCDALYVTGITGMPSVPGIP
;
A
#
# COMPACT_ATOMS: atom_id res chain seq x y z
N MET A 1 60.79 49.34 -82.67
CA MET A 1 60.90 48.36 -83.77
C MET A 1 60.85 46.96 -83.15
N LYS A 2 59.95 46.11 -83.66
CA LYS A 2 59.49 44.77 -83.19
C LYS A 2 60.42 44.01 -82.21
N MET A 3 60.02 43.90 -80.94
CA MET A 3 60.48 42.85 -80.02
C MET A 3 60.00 41.49 -80.55
N LYS A 4 60.88 40.71 -81.17
CA LYS A 4 60.66 39.27 -81.37
C LYS A 4 61.14 38.54 -80.12
N ARG A 5 60.23 38.22 -79.20
CA ARG A 5 60.48 37.17 -78.20
C ARG A 5 60.47 35.83 -78.93
N LEU A 6 61.65 35.24 -79.09
CA LEU A 6 61.82 33.88 -79.59
C LEU A 6 61.25 32.92 -78.54
N ILE A 7 60.07 32.38 -78.81
CA ILE A 7 59.50 31.26 -78.06
C ILE A 7 60.07 30.00 -78.69
N LEU A 8 61.01 29.36 -77.99
CA LEU A 8 61.49 28.03 -78.35
C LEU A 8 60.57 27.00 -77.67
N ILE A 9 59.69 26.38 -78.45
CA ILE A 9 58.84 25.28 -77.97
C ILE A 9 59.63 23.99 -78.15
N PHE A 10 60.14 23.42 -77.06
CA PHE A 10 60.62 22.03 -77.04
C PHE A 10 59.42 21.09 -76.82
N PHE A 11 59.26 20.08 -77.68
CA PHE A 11 58.36 18.97 -77.44
C PHE A 11 58.93 18.09 -76.30
N CYS A 12 58.16 17.91 -75.22
CA CYS A 12 58.45 16.92 -74.19
C CYS A 12 58.31 15.51 -74.77
N ALA A 13 59.31 14.66 -74.59
CA ALA A 13 59.25 13.25 -74.95
C ALA A 13 58.99 12.39 -73.69
N GLY A 14 57.81 11.75 -73.66
CA GLY A 14 57.59 10.50 -72.94
C GLY A 14 57.12 10.57 -71.48
N LEU A 15 55.81 10.65 -71.25
CA LEU A 15 55.18 10.01 -70.10
C LEU A 15 54.95 8.53 -70.47
N THR A 16 55.41 7.58 -69.65
CA THR A 16 55.15 6.15 -69.89
C THR A 16 53.96 5.67 -69.06
N GLY A 17 52.94 5.08 -69.72
CA GLY A 17 51.76 4.48 -69.06
C GLY A 17 50.45 5.27 -69.20
N THR A 18 49.39 4.81 -68.52
CA THR A 18 47.96 5.28 -68.56
C THR A 18 47.71 6.73 -68.09
N LEU A 19 48.72 7.59 -68.06
CA LEU A 19 48.71 8.95 -67.49
C LEU A 19 48.39 10.07 -68.51
N LEU A 20 48.16 9.71 -69.79
CA LEU A 20 47.78 10.65 -70.85
C LEU A 20 46.42 11.30 -70.53
N GLY A 21 46.45 12.59 -70.19
CA GLY A 21 45.27 13.39 -69.82
C GLY A 21 45.22 13.81 -68.34
N GLN A 22 46.12 13.27 -67.50
CA GLN A 22 46.15 13.53 -66.05
C GLN A 22 47.29 14.45 -65.60
N VAL A 23 48.29 14.68 -66.46
CA VAL A 23 49.46 15.50 -66.17
C VAL A 23 49.75 16.40 -67.37
N THR A 24 50.06 17.67 -67.11
CA THR A 24 50.63 18.58 -68.11
C THR A 24 52.03 18.99 -67.69
N THR A 25 52.92 19.17 -68.65
CA THR A 25 54.30 19.59 -68.40
C THR A 25 54.63 20.82 -69.21
N ARG A 26 55.40 21.73 -68.62
CA ARG A 26 55.90 22.93 -69.29
C ARG A 26 57.36 23.15 -68.89
N LYS A 27 58.23 23.23 -69.89
CA LYS A 27 59.64 23.56 -69.71
C LYS A 27 59.90 24.98 -70.21
N THR A 28 60.56 25.79 -69.39
CA THR A 28 61.04 27.13 -69.75
C THR A 28 62.53 27.22 -69.46
N SER A 29 63.21 28.17 -70.09
CA SER A 29 64.64 28.40 -69.91
C SER A 29 64.93 29.88 -69.73
N VAL A 30 65.88 30.21 -68.86
CA VAL A 30 66.38 31.58 -68.65
C VAL A 30 67.90 31.56 -68.72
N LEU A 31 68.48 32.52 -69.45
CA LEU A 31 69.92 32.79 -69.46
C LEU A 31 70.29 33.46 -68.13
N GLN A 32 71.07 32.77 -67.29
CA GLN A 32 71.43 33.25 -65.96
C GLN A 32 72.72 34.06 -65.94
N MET A 33 73.67 33.65 -66.78
CA MET A 33 74.94 34.32 -66.93
C MET A 33 75.27 34.27 -68.42
N ASP A 34 75.37 35.46 -68.97
CA ASP A 34 75.72 35.72 -70.35
C ASP A 34 77.19 36.17 -70.33
N ALA A 35 78.10 35.22 -70.58
CA ALA A 35 79.53 35.44 -70.41
C ALA A 35 80.09 36.45 -71.42
N ASP A 36 79.42 36.61 -72.56
CA ASP A 36 79.80 37.55 -73.62
C ASP A 36 78.86 38.76 -73.76
N ALA A 37 77.80 38.81 -72.94
CA ALA A 37 76.81 39.88 -72.84
C ALA A 37 76.01 40.16 -74.13
N ASN A 38 75.88 39.19 -75.05
CA ASN A 38 75.21 39.39 -76.34
C ASN A 38 73.71 39.02 -76.39
N GLY A 39 73.15 38.55 -75.27
CA GLY A 39 71.75 38.20 -75.09
C GLY A 39 71.32 36.94 -75.82
N LYS A 40 72.26 36.13 -76.33
CA LYS A 40 72.04 34.83 -76.96
C LYS A 40 72.71 33.74 -76.14
N THR A 41 72.20 32.52 -76.25
CA THR A 41 72.75 31.36 -75.55
C THR A 41 73.93 30.76 -76.34
N ASN A 42 75.16 30.93 -75.88
CA ASN A 42 76.39 30.48 -76.54
C ASN A 42 77.24 29.57 -75.62
N PRO A 43 78.27 28.88 -76.14
CA PRO A 43 79.18 28.09 -75.31
C PRO A 43 79.89 28.94 -74.25
N GLY A 44 79.78 28.55 -72.98
CA GLY A 44 80.32 29.30 -71.82
C GLY A 44 79.25 29.95 -70.95
N ASP A 45 78.02 30.08 -71.45
CA ASP A 45 76.90 30.63 -70.71
C ASP A 45 76.26 29.63 -69.75
N ARG A 46 75.57 30.15 -68.72
CA ARG A 46 74.81 29.33 -67.78
C ARG A 46 73.31 29.52 -67.98
N LEU A 47 72.61 28.42 -68.29
CA LEU A 47 71.16 28.37 -68.43
C LEU A 47 70.52 27.73 -67.20
N ARG A 48 69.34 28.23 -66.81
CA ARG A 48 68.45 27.56 -65.86
C ARG A 48 67.21 27.09 -66.59
N TYR A 49 66.92 25.81 -66.48
CA TYR A 49 65.65 25.24 -66.89
C TYR A 49 64.70 25.16 -65.71
N THR A 50 63.45 25.51 -65.94
CA THR A 50 62.37 25.27 -65.00
C THR A 50 61.38 24.33 -65.67
N ILE A 51 61.12 23.20 -65.01
CA ILE A 51 60.18 22.20 -65.47
C ILE A 51 59.01 22.20 -64.49
N THR A 52 57.85 22.63 -64.96
CA THR A 52 56.62 22.57 -64.20
C THR A 52 55.87 21.32 -64.62
N ILE A 53 55.62 20.43 -63.65
CA ILE A 53 54.79 19.24 -63.81
C ILE A 53 53.51 19.51 -63.02
N THR A 54 52.39 19.61 -63.72
CA THR A 54 51.08 19.89 -63.11
C THR A 54 50.21 18.65 -63.22
N ASN A 55 49.81 18.11 -62.07
CA ASN A 55 48.77 17.10 -61.99
C ASN A 55 47.39 17.75 -62.17
N THR A 56 46.66 17.37 -63.21
CA THR A 56 45.33 17.88 -63.53
C THR A 56 44.21 16.89 -63.16
N SER A 57 44.54 15.73 -62.60
CA SER A 57 43.59 14.63 -62.35
C SER A 57 42.74 14.79 -61.09
N GLY A 58 43.07 15.74 -60.20
CA GLY A 58 42.41 15.90 -58.90
C GLY A 58 42.68 14.76 -57.91
N THR A 59 43.52 13.77 -58.24
CA THR A 59 43.90 12.65 -57.37
C THR A 59 45.41 12.50 -57.30
N ASN A 60 45.94 11.94 -56.21
CA ASN A 60 47.39 11.74 -56.06
C ASN A 60 47.91 10.74 -57.09
N LEU A 61 48.91 11.14 -57.86
CA LEU A 61 49.62 10.27 -58.80
C LEU A 61 50.91 9.79 -58.13
N LEU A 62 51.07 8.47 -58.04
CA LEU A 62 52.25 7.85 -57.44
C LEU A 62 53.27 7.48 -58.52
N ASN A 63 54.55 7.54 -58.18
CA ASN A 63 55.66 7.15 -59.06
C ASN A 63 55.68 7.89 -60.41
N VAL A 64 55.32 9.17 -60.43
CA VAL A 64 55.44 10.01 -61.63
C VAL A 64 56.92 10.13 -61.97
N GLN A 65 57.35 9.39 -62.99
CA GLN A 65 58.70 9.47 -63.53
C GLN A 65 58.71 10.45 -64.69
N PHE A 66 59.56 11.47 -64.57
CA PHE A 66 59.84 12.42 -65.62
C PHE A 66 61.27 12.21 -66.10
N ASN A 67 61.45 12.06 -67.42
CA ASN A 67 62.74 11.87 -68.03
C ASN A 67 63.00 13.00 -69.05
N ASP A 68 64.13 13.69 -68.91
CA ASP A 68 64.56 14.78 -69.79
C ASP A 68 65.95 14.46 -70.31
N SER A 69 66.01 13.66 -71.37
CA SER A 69 67.21 12.91 -71.74
C SER A 69 67.90 13.38 -73.02
N ASN A 70 67.94 14.68 -73.33
CA ASN A 70 68.71 15.19 -74.47
C ASN A 70 69.34 16.56 -74.21
N PHE A 71 70.63 16.59 -73.89
CA PHE A 71 71.46 17.79 -73.79
C PHE A 71 72.70 17.71 -74.71
N PRO A 72 72.56 17.55 -76.04
CA PRO A 72 73.67 17.20 -76.93
C PRO A 72 74.82 18.23 -76.96
N ASN A 73 74.66 19.43 -76.40
CA ASN A 73 75.68 20.48 -76.33
C ASN A 73 75.67 21.23 -74.98
N GLN A 74 75.21 20.61 -73.90
CA GLN A 74 75.15 21.24 -72.58
C GLN A 74 75.60 20.23 -71.52
N THR A 75 76.36 20.69 -70.52
CA THR A 75 76.72 19.88 -69.36
C THR A 75 75.82 20.25 -68.20
N LEU A 76 75.08 19.27 -67.66
CA LEU A 76 74.34 19.47 -66.42
C LEU A 76 75.35 19.75 -65.30
N VAL A 77 75.13 20.82 -64.55
CA VAL A 77 75.93 21.11 -63.36
C VAL A 77 75.52 20.10 -62.28
N GLY A 78 76.45 19.24 -61.85
CA GLY A 78 76.18 18.24 -60.82
C GLY A 78 75.62 18.89 -59.55
N GLY A 79 74.51 18.36 -59.02
CA GLY A 79 73.81 18.92 -57.86
C GLY A 79 72.93 20.15 -58.15
N SER A 80 72.77 20.58 -59.40
CA SER A 80 71.94 21.74 -59.76
C SER A 80 70.46 21.41 -60.03
N ILE A 81 70.07 20.13 -59.91
CA ILE A 81 68.67 19.73 -59.97
C ILE A 81 68.10 19.96 -58.57
N LYS A 82 67.06 20.78 -58.51
CA LYS A 82 66.26 21.02 -57.31
C LYS A 82 64.80 21.01 -57.68
N THR A 83 64.00 20.36 -56.86
CA THR A 83 62.55 20.27 -56.91
C THR A 83 61.96 21.24 -55.91
N THR A 84 60.76 21.73 -56.17
CA THR A 84 60.02 22.47 -55.16
C THR A 84 59.38 21.48 -54.19
N PRO A 85 59.17 21.87 -52.92
CA PRO A 85 58.43 21.02 -51.99
C PRO A 85 56.98 20.82 -52.46
N ILE A 86 56.33 19.77 -51.98
CA ILE A 86 54.95 19.40 -52.31
C ILE A 86 54.10 19.58 -51.05
N ALA A 87 53.29 20.64 -51.04
CA ALA A 87 52.28 20.87 -50.01
C ALA A 87 50.96 20.16 -50.37
N ARG A 88 50.34 19.45 -49.41
CA ARG A 88 49.09 18.72 -49.61
C ARG A 88 47.98 19.28 -48.71
N PRO A 89 46.71 19.27 -49.15
CA PRO A 89 45.63 19.80 -48.31
C PRO A 89 45.44 19.03 -47.00
N ASP A 90 45.13 19.75 -45.93
CA ASP A 90 44.86 19.19 -44.60
C ASP A 90 43.39 19.38 -44.19
N SER A 91 42.92 18.54 -43.27
CA SER A 91 41.59 18.66 -42.67
C SER A 91 41.62 18.45 -41.16
N TYR A 92 41.01 19.36 -40.41
CA TYR A 92 40.87 19.29 -38.95
C TYR A 92 39.43 19.55 -38.52
N THR A 93 39.08 19.10 -37.33
CA THR A 93 37.82 19.47 -36.68
C THR A 93 38.10 20.39 -35.49
N ALA A 94 37.24 21.37 -35.29
CA ALA A 94 37.32 22.30 -34.16
C ALA A 94 35.96 22.40 -33.47
N ILE A 95 35.99 22.88 -32.22
CA ILE A 95 34.79 23.18 -31.45
C ILE A 95 34.61 24.70 -31.47
N GLY A 96 33.42 25.17 -31.84
CA GLY A 96 33.12 26.61 -31.89
C GLY A 96 33.45 27.29 -30.57
N ASN A 97 34.02 28.50 -30.65
CA ASN A 97 34.45 29.31 -29.50
C ASN A 97 35.56 28.70 -28.63
N THR A 98 36.14 27.56 -29.01
CA THR A 98 37.19 26.85 -28.26
C THR A 98 38.49 26.89 -29.03
N LEU A 99 39.62 27.09 -28.34
CA LEU A 99 40.93 27.14 -28.97
C LEU A 99 41.36 25.72 -29.40
N LEU A 100 41.47 25.48 -30.70
CA LEU A 100 42.11 24.28 -31.23
C LEU A 100 43.63 24.47 -31.17
N THR A 101 44.36 23.51 -30.60
CA THR A 101 45.82 23.45 -30.62
C THR A 101 46.26 22.15 -31.30
N VAL A 102 46.99 22.27 -32.40
CA VAL A 102 47.53 21.14 -33.17
C VAL A 102 49.05 21.12 -33.01
N PRO A 103 49.63 20.10 -32.33
CA PRO A 103 51.07 19.98 -32.17
C PRO A 103 51.74 19.60 -33.50
N ALA A 104 53.06 19.84 -33.62
CA ALA A 104 53.82 19.63 -34.85
C ALA A 104 53.69 18.21 -35.43
N GLY A 105 53.67 17.18 -34.57
CA GLY A 105 53.57 15.78 -35.00
C GLY A 105 52.26 15.40 -35.70
N SER A 106 51.22 16.22 -35.56
CA SER A 106 49.96 16.11 -36.30
C SER A 106 49.64 17.42 -37.04
N GLY A 107 50.65 18.27 -37.22
CA GLY A 107 50.53 19.57 -37.86
C GLY A 107 50.52 19.46 -39.37
N VAL A 108 50.47 20.62 -40.03
CA VAL A 108 50.26 20.70 -41.48
C VAL A 108 51.37 20.06 -42.32
N LEU A 109 52.61 19.98 -41.78
CA LEU A 109 53.73 19.38 -42.51
C LEU A 109 53.70 17.84 -42.54
N GLY A 110 52.78 17.19 -41.81
CA GLY A 110 52.79 15.74 -41.63
C GLY A 110 52.54 14.93 -42.91
N ASN A 111 51.83 15.51 -43.88
CA ASN A 111 51.54 14.91 -45.19
C ASN A 111 52.34 15.57 -46.34
N ASP A 112 53.19 16.54 -46.03
CA ASP A 112 54.00 17.28 -46.99
C ASP A 112 55.35 16.58 -47.21
N SER A 113 55.97 16.88 -48.35
CA SER A 113 57.26 16.25 -48.68
C SER A 113 58.07 17.09 -49.63
N ASP A 114 59.39 17.06 -49.47
CA ASP A 114 60.33 17.54 -50.47
C ASP A 114 60.96 16.35 -51.23
N PRO A 115 60.86 16.28 -52.57
CA PRO A 115 61.42 15.17 -53.34
C PRO A 115 62.95 15.05 -53.29
N ASP A 116 63.68 16.13 -52.97
CA ASP A 116 65.14 16.08 -52.78
C ASP A 116 65.54 15.66 -51.35
N GLY A 117 64.55 15.48 -50.46
CA GLY A 117 64.75 15.15 -49.06
C GLY A 117 65.18 16.35 -48.19
N ASP A 118 65.01 17.57 -48.70
CA ASP A 118 65.30 18.79 -47.94
C ASP A 118 64.29 18.96 -46.77
N ILE A 119 64.72 19.61 -45.69
CA ILE A 119 63.83 19.88 -44.54
C ILE A 119 62.84 20.97 -44.94
N ILE A 120 61.55 20.66 -44.80
CA ILE A 120 60.46 21.62 -45.05
C ILE A 120 60.07 22.37 -43.77
N SER A 121 59.71 23.64 -43.93
CA SER A 121 59.17 24.48 -42.86
C SER A 121 58.07 25.39 -43.38
N VAL A 122 57.15 25.81 -42.51
CA VAL A 122 56.14 26.82 -42.86
C VAL A 122 56.82 28.19 -42.99
N ASN A 123 56.67 28.82 -44.17
CA ASN A 123 57.22 30.14 -44.47
C ASN A 123 56.21 31.28 -44.23
N SER A 124 54.94 31.06 -44.62
CA SER A 124 53.88 32.08 -44.48
C SER A 124 52.49 31.47 -44.50
N TYR A 125 51.53 32.11 -43.85
CA TYR A 125 50.12 31.71 -43.79
C TYR A 125 49.21 32.95 -43.75
N ASN A 126 47.91 32.80 -44.02
CA ASN A 126 46.96 33.91 -43.91
C ASN A 126 46.19 33.90 -42.58
N SER A 127 46.08 35.07 -41.94
CA SER A 127 45.22 35.30 -40.78
C SER A 127 44.92 36.82 -40.63
N PRO A 128 43.72 37.26 -40.19
CA PRO A 128 42.51 36.47 -39.93
C PRO A 128 41.99 35.79 -41.20
N VAL A 129 41.26 34.69 -41.03
CA VAL A 129 40.64 33.94 -42.13
C VAL A 129 39.18 34.37 -42.24
N ALA A 130 38.64 34.50 -43.45
CA ALA A 130 37.23 34.85 -43.63
C ALA A 130 36.38 33.62 -43.30
N PRO A 131 35.46 33.67 -42.30
CA PRO A 131 34.69 34.85 -41.91
C PRO A 131 35.10 35.58 -40.60
N GLY A 132 36.26 35.29 -40.02
CA GLY A 132 36.83 36.04 -38.89
C GLY A 132 37.67 35.20 -37.91
N GLY A 133 38.09 33.99 -38.27
CA GLY A 133 38.92 33.13 -37.43
C GLY A 133 40.37 33.63 -37.32
N ILE A 134 41.03 33.31 -36.20
CA ILE A 134 42.45 33.64 -35.95
C ILE A 134 43.28 32.36 -35.98
N VAL A 135 44.36 32.39 -36.76
CA VAL A 135 45.34 31.30 -36.90
C VAL A 135 46.69 31.83 -36.45
N THR A 136 47.37 31.08 -35.59
CA THR A 136 48.79 31.31 -35.28
C THR A 136 49.53 30.02 -35.58
N MET A 137 50.54 30.08 -36.44
CA MET A 137 51.26 28.90 -36.93
C MET A 137 52.76 29.08 -36.77
N ALA A 138 53.45 28.03 -36.36
CA ALA A 138 54.90 28.00 -36.20
C ALA A 138 55.58 27.33 -37.40
N ALA A 139 56.88 27.57 -37.55
CA ALA A 139 57.68 27.04 -38.66
C ALA A 139 57.71 25.50 -38.71
N ASP A 140 57.50 24.83 -37.58
CA ASP A 140 57.46 23.37 -37.45
C ASP A 140 56.12 22.73 -37.86
N GLY A 141 55.16 23.54 -38.35
CA GLY A 141 53.84 23.07 -38.78
C GLY A 141 52.80 22.95 -37.66
N SER A 142 53.17 23.21 -36.40
CA SER A 142 52.18 23.35 -35.32
C SER A 142 51.37 24.63 -35.47
N PHE A 143 50.11 24.61 -35.05
CA PHE A 143 49.25 25.79 -35.11
C PHE A 143 48.15 25.80 -34.06
N THR A 144 47.64 26.99 -33.76
CA THR A 144 46.40 27.19 -33.03
C THR A 144 45.37 27.86 -33.93
N TYR A 145 44.11 27.47 -33.76
CA TYR A 145 42.97 28.08 -34.44
C TYR A 145 41.88 28.43 -33.45
N LEU A 146 41.37 29.66 -33.54
CA LEU A 146 40.20 30.13 -32.81
C LEU A 146 39.20 30.69 -33.81
N SER A 147 38.01 30.10 -33.88
CA SER A 147 36.94 30.57 -34.76
C SER A 147 36.49 31.99 -34.41
N ALA A 148 35.82 32.66 -35.35
CA ALA A 148 35.01 33.83 -35.02
C ALA A 148 33.99 33.47 -33.93
N ALA A 149 33.65 34.44 -33.07
CA ALA A 149 32.66 34.22 -32.01
C ALA A 149 31.32 33.80 -32.62
N GLY A 150 30.73 32.72 -32.10
CA GLY A 150 29.47 32.16 -32.58
C GLY A 150 29.56 31.41 -33.92
N PHE A 151 30.74 31.22 -34.50
CA PHE A 151 30.86 30.55 -35.80
C PHE A 151 30.79 29.02 -35.69
N THR A 152 30.04 28.41 -36.61
CA THR A 152 29.99 26.97 -36.89
C THR A 152 29.91 26.79 -38.40
N GLY A 153 30.58 25.77 -38.95
CA GLY A 153 30.67 25.53 -40.39
C GLY A 153 32.10 25.27 -40.84
N THR A 154 32.33 25.35 -42.13
CA THR A 154 33.65 25.15 -42.72
C THR A 154 34.41 26.47 -42.80
N ASP A 155 35.62 26.51 -42.26
CA ASP A 155 36.59 27.59 -42.40
C ASP A 155 37.81 27.09 -43.17
N THR A 156 38.52 27.97 -43.87
CA THR A 156 39.68 27.60 -44.69
C THR A 156 40.78 28.63 -44.59
N PHE A 157 42.02 28.16 -44.52
CA PHE A 157 43.21 29.01 -44.58
C PHE A 157 44.29 28.35 -45.43
N THR A 158 45.23 29.13 -45.94
CA THR A 158 46.34 28.66 -46.75
C THR A 158 47.67 28.85 -46.03
N TYR A 159 48.59 27.91 -46.26
CA TYR A 159 49.98 28.03 -45.82
C TYR A 159 50.92 27.73 -46.98
N THR A 160 52.12 28.29 -46.90
CA THR A 160 53.20 28.08 -47.87
C THR A 160 54.39 27.48 -47.15
N ILE A 161 54.86 26.34 -47.62
CA ILE A 161 56.08 25.68 -47.13
C ILE A 161 57.29 26.10 -47.96
N SER A 162 58.47 26.07 -47.34
CA SER A 162 59.77 26.27 -48.00
C SER A 162 60.72 25.13 -47.67
N ASP A 163 61.53 24.78 -48.65
CA ASP A 163 62.66 23.83 -48.56
C ASP A 163 63.96 24.48 -48.02
N GLY A 164 63.94 25.79 -47.72
CA GLY A 164 65.14 26.56 -47.34
C GLY A 164 66.13 26.83 -48.47
N ASN A 165 65.88 26.30 -49.67
CA ASN A 165 66.72 26.38 -50.87
C ASN A 165 66.07 27.19 -52.01
N GLY A 166 64.97 27.88 -51.71
CA GLY A 166 64.27 28.81 -52.61
C GLY A 166 63.06 28.21 -53.32
N GLY A 167 62.69 26.96 -53.02
CA GLY A 167 61.43 26.34 -53.42
C GLY A 167 60.29 26.68 -52.44
N PHE A 168 59.09 26.87 -52.99
CA PHE A 168 57.89 27.16 -52.23
C PHE A 168 56.69 26.41 -52.79
N SER A 169 55.75 26.02 -51.92
CA SER A 169 54.51 25.33 -52.29
C SER A 169 53.38 25.78 -51.37
N THR A 170 52.22 26.10 -51.94
CA THR A 170 51.05 26.63 -51.19
C THR A 170 49.90 25.64 -51.28
N THR A 171 49.23 25.41 -50.15
CA THR A 171 48.04 24.55 -50.09
C THR A 171 47.01 25.11 -49.08
N THR A 172 45.87 24.42 -48.96
CA THR A 172 44.73 24.81 -48.12
C THR A 172 44.54 23.83 -46.96
N VAL A 173 44.27 24.38 -45.78
CA VAL A 173 43.74 23.66 -44.62
C VAL A 173 42.24 23.92 -44.52
N THR A 174 41.47 22.86 -44.34
CA THR A 174 40.03 22.92 -44.10
C THR A 174 39.73 22.61 -42.65
N ILE A 175 39.05 23.51 -41.94
CA ILE A 175 38.59 23.29 -40.57
C ILE A 175 37.07 23.15 -40.56
N THR A 176 36.57 22.00 -40.09
CA THR A 176 35.14 21.82 -39.82
C THR A 176 34.86 22.18 -38.36
N VAL A 177 34.27 23.35 -38.14
CA VAL A 177 33.87 23.84 -36.81
C VAL A 177 32.48 23.31 -36.48
N SER A 178 32.39 22.46 -35.46
CA SER A 178 31.15 21.80 -35.03
C SER A 178 30.92 21.99 -33.54
N ASN A 179 29.65 21.98 -33.11
CA ASN A 179 29.24 22.36 -31.76
C ASN A 179 29.66 23.80 -31.40
N ARG A 180 29.09 24.33 -30.32
CA ARG A 180 29.42 25.67 -29.84
C ARG A 180 29.42 25.67 -28.32
N VAL A 181 30.43 26.29 -27.73
CA VAL A 181 30.54 26.42 -26.27
C VAL A 181 30.64 27.89 -25.90
N TRP A 182 29.75 28.37 -25.06
CA TRP A 182 29.84 29.70 -24.45
C TRP A 182 30.43 29.58 -23.05
N TYR A 183 31.50 30.34 -22.79
CA TYR A 183 32.26 30.27 -21.54
C TYR A 183 31.91 31.44 -20.63
N VAL A 184 31.58 31.16 -19.35
CA VAL A 184 31.20 32.19 -18.37
C VAL A 184 32.01 32.08 -17.07
N ASN A 185 32.75 33.14 -16.74
CA ASN A 185 33.59 33.23 -15.55
C ASN A 185 33.46 34.60 -14.85
N ASN A 186 32.79 34.64 -13.70
CA ASN A 186 32.58 35.89 -12.95
C ASN A 186 33.81 36.43 -12.21
N ALA A 187 34.95 35.74 -12.27
CA ALA A 187 36.21 36.19 -11.67
C ALA A 187 37.03 37.11 -12.60
N GLY A 188 36.63 37.28 -13.86
CA GLY A 188 37.38 38.00 -14.90
C GLY A 188 36.68 39.23 -15.47
N ALA A 189 37.38 39.93 -16.37
CA ALA A 189 36.79 41.00 -17.19
C ALA A 189 35.78 40.41 -18.19
N ASN A 190 34.80 41.22 -18.61
CA ASN A 190 33.83 40.76 -19.59
C ASN A 190 34.48 40.60 -20.97
N GLY A 191 34.48 39.37 -21.49
CA GLY A 191 34.94 39.04 -22.83
C GLY A 191 33.80 38.87 -23.83
N ASP A 192 34.05 38.07 -24.86
CA ASP A 192 33.13 37.77 -25.96
C ASP A 192 32.58 36.34 -25.91
N GLY A 193 32.79 35.63 -24.79
CA GLY A 193 32.25 34.30 -24.54
C GLY A 193 33.07 33.15 -25.11
N ARG A 194 34.21 33.42 -25.78
CA ARG A 194 35.15 32.39 -26.23
C ARG A 194 36.04 31.91 -25.08
N GLN A 195 36.65 30.73 -25.23
CA GLN A 195 37.45 30.09 -24.18
C GLN A 195 38.53 31.01 -23.56
N PRO A 196 39.31 31.79 -24.33
CA PRO A 196 40.32 32.68 -23.76
C PRO A 196 39.74 33.97 -23.17
N THR A 197 38.52 34.33 -23.54
CA THR A 197 37.84 35.61 -23.25
C THR A 197 36.38 35.37 -22.84
N PRO A 198 36.12 34.66 -21.72
CA PRO A 198 34.77 34.30 -21.30
C PRO A 198 33.92 35.52 -20.96
N PHE A 199 32.60 35.39 -21.03
CA PHE A 199 31.68 36.37 -20.45
C PHE A 199 31.86 36.41 -18.92
N ASN A 200 31.69 37.58 -18.30
CA ASN A 200 31.80 37.68 -16.84
C ASN A 200 30.46 37.50 -16.09
N SER A 201 29.36 37.37 -16.82
CA SER A 201 28.01 37.18 -16.30
C SER A 201 27.12 36.54 -17.35
N PHE A 202 25.89 36.18 -16.97
CA PHE A 202 24.92 35.62 -17.91
C PHE A 202 24.25 36.66 -18.81
N ALA A 203 24.52 37.97 -18.66
CA ALA A 203 23.79 39.02 -19.37
C ALA A 203 23.82 38.87 -20.91
N SER A 204 24.91 38.36 -21.48
CA SER A 204 25.08 38.17 -22.92
C SER A 204 24.47 36.87 -23.46
N ILE A 205 24.04 35.97 -22.57
CA ILE A 205 23.48 34.64 -22.88
C ILE A 205 22.14 34.40 -22.17
N ASN A 206 21.45 35.48 -21.78
CA ASN A 206 20.22 35.43 -20.99
C ASN A 206 19.30 36.58 -21.42
N GLY A 207 18.98 36.61 -22.71
CA GLY A 207 18.01 37.50 -23.32
C GLY A 207 16.62 37.33 -22.71
N ALA A 208 15.75 38.32 -22.88
CA ALA A 208 14.40 38.27 -22.32
C ALA A 208 13.61 37.06 -22.89
N GLY A 209 13.52 35.98 -22.10
CA GLY A 209 12.90 34.73 -22.53
C GLY A 209 13.83 33.78 -23.29
N GLY A 210 15.16 33.98 -23.22
CA GLY A 210 16.16 33.17 -23.95
C GLY A 210 16.07 33.35 -25.46
N ALA A 211 15.80 34.57 -25.94
CA ALA A 211 15.78 34.87 -27.36
C ALA A 211 16.53 36.19 -27.65
N GLY A 212 17.35 36.18 -28.70
CA GLY A 212 18.10 37.36 -29.16
C GLY A 212 19.38 37.66 -28.38
N ASP A 213 19.87 36.69 -27.61
CA ASP A 213 21.19 36.66 -26.96
C ASP A 213 22.23 35.96 -27.85
N SER A 214 23.43 35.72 -27.30
CA SER A 214 24.57 35.21 -28.06
C SER A 214 24.49 33.70 -28.32
N ASP A 215 23.92 32.97 -27.38
CA ASP A 215 23.69 31.54 -27.49
C ASP A 215 22.46 31.20 -28.31
N GLY A 216 22.38 29.93 -28.71
CA GLY A 216 21.28 29.41 -29.49
C GLY A 216 20.96 27.96 -29.15
N THR A 217 19.98 27.39 -29.83
CA THR A 217 19.60 25.99 -29.66
C THR A 217 20.78 25.04 -29.88
N ASN A 218 20.85 23.96 -29.10
CA ASN A 218 21.92 22.94 -29.13
C ASN A 218 23.31 23.42 -28.65
N ASP A 219 23.46 24.66 -28.19
CA ASP A 219 24.73 25.16 -27.66
C ASP A 219 25.06 24.57 -26.28
N PHE A 220 26.35 24.55 -25.96
CA PHE A 220 26.85 24.29 -24.62
C PHE A 220 27.13 25.62 -23.91
N ILE A 221 26.81 25.70 -22.63
CA ILE A 221 27.16 26.81 -21.75
C ILE A 221 28.03 26.24 -20.64
N TYR A 222 29.30 26.64 -20.58
CA TYR A 222 30.24 26.21 -19.55
C TYR A 222 30.46 27.29 -18.49
N VAL A 223 30.21 26.96 -17.23
CA VAL A 223 30.32 27.89 -16.10
C VAL A 223 31.49 27.51 -15.19
N PHE A 224 32.46 28.40 -15.07
CA PHE A 224 33.65 28.18 -14.22
C PHE A 224 33.32 28.31 -12.72
N THR A 225 34.14 27.71 -11.86
CA THR A 225 34.12 28.07 -10.43
C THR A 225 34.53 29.53 -10.27
N GLY A 226 33.57 30.37 -9.90
CA GLY A 226 33.73 31.81 -9.77
C GLY A 226 34.30 32.28 -8.43
N SER A 227 34.41 33.60 -8.23
CA SER A 227 34.78 34.22 -6.95
C SER A 227 33.60 34.35 -5.96
N GLY A 228 32.44 33.79 -6.31
CA GLY A 228 31.19 33.89 -5.58
C GLY A 228 30.01 33.41 -6.44
N SER A 229 28.78 33.72 -5.99
CA SER A 229 27.56 33.31 -6.69
C SER A 229 27.33 34.14 -7.96
N TYR A 230 26.92 33.49 -9.05
CA TYR A 230 26.49 34.17 -10.27
C TYR A 230 25.12 34.81 -10.00
N GLY A 231 25.07 36.14 -9.80
CA GLY A 231 23.95 36.92 -9.26
C GLY A 231 22.64 36.98 -10.08
N ALA A 232 22.46 36.11 -11.07
CA ALA A 232 21.29 36.07 -11.94
C ALA A 232 20.92 34.62 -12.28
N GLY A 233 19.63 34.38 -12.56
CA GLY A 233 19.18 33.12 -13.15
C GLY A 233 19.49 33.03 -14.64
N LEU A 234 19.29 31.86 -15.24
CA LEU A 234 19.55 31.58 -16.65
C LEU A 234 18.35 30.87 -17.30
N ALA A 235 17.83 31.44 -18.39
CA ALA A 235 16.87 30.77 -19.27
C ALA A 235 17.61 30.00 -20.37
N LEU A 236 17.25 28.75 -20.58
CA LEU A 236 17.86 27.89 -21.60
C LEU A 236 16.96 27.79 -22.83
N GLU A 237 17.58 27.82 -24.01
CA GLU A 237 16.94 27.46 -25.27
C GLU A 237 16.87 25.94 -25.48
N SER A 238 16.12 25.50 -26.49
CA SER A 238 15.94 24.09 -26.81
C SER A 238 17.27 23.35 -27.04
N SER A 239 17.38 22.15 -26.47
CA SER A 239 18.53 21.25 -26.58
C SER A 239 19.87 21.78 -26.04
N GLN A 240 19.87 22.91 -25.32
CA GLN A 240 21.08 23.43 -24.72
C GLN A 240 21.59 22.59 -23.55
N LYS A 241 22.91 22.65 -23.34
CA LYS A 241 23.61 21.93 -22.27
C LYS A 241 24.32 22.92 -21.35
N LEU A 242 23.78 23.09 -20.14
CA LEU A 242 24.40 23.88 -19.09
C LEU A 242 25.34 22.99 -18.25
N VAL A 243 26.63 23.26 -18.33
CA VAL A 243 27.69 22.45 -17.69
C VAL A 243 28.49 23.35 -16.74
N GLY A 244 28.35 23.13 -15.44
CA GLY A 244 29.20 23.74 -14.44
C GLY A 244 30.52 22.99 -14.29
N ALA A 245 31.53 23.70 -13.79
CA ALA A 245 32.86 23.14 -13.52
C ALA A 245 32.88 21.95 -12.53
N GLY A 246 31.77 21.62 -11.86
CA GLY A 246 31.68 20.41 -11.02
C GLY A 246 31.72 19.09 -11.80
N VAL A 247 31.57 19.12 -13.13
CA VAL A 247 31.78 17.95 -14.01
C VAL A 247 32.75 18.30 -15.14
N ALA A 248 33.27 17.28 -15.81
CA ALA A 248 34.12 17.47 -16.98
C ALA A 248 33.29 18.03 -18.16
N LEU A 249 33.83 19.03 -18.85
CA LEU A 249 33.24 19.49 -20.11
C LEU A 249 33.73 18.58 -21.23
N VAL A 250 32.82 17.75 -21.76
CA VAL A 250 33.09 16.85 -22.88
C VAL A 250 32.22 17.25 -24.08
N VAL A 251 32.86 17.55 -25.21
CA VAL A 251 32.19 17.97 -26.45
C VAL A 251 32.74 17.14 -27.61
N GLY A 252 31.86 16.47 -28.36
CA GLY A 252 32.27 15.61 -29.48
C GLY A 252 33.24 14.47 -29.07
N GLY A 253 33.19 14.01 -27.82
CA GLY A 253 34.11 13.01 -27.26
C GLY A 253 35.45 13.57 -26.73
N THR A 254 35.72 14.87 -26.93
CA THR A 254 36.94 15.53 -26.43
C THR A 254 36.67 16.16 -25.08
N THR A 255 37.52 15.89 -24.09
CA THR A 255 37.49 16.57 -22.79
C THR A 255 38.22 17.91 -22.92
N ILE A 256 37.48 19.02 -22.78
CA ILE A 256 38.03 20.38 -22.84
C ILE A 256 38.52 20.80 -21.45
N TYR A 257 37.71 20.52 -20.41
CA TYR A 257 38.05 20.77 -19.01
C TYR A 257 37.75 19.52 -18.18
N SER A 258 38.65 19.19 -17.26
CA SER A 258 38.41 18.18 -16.23
C SER A 258 37.42 18.69 -15.18
N ALA A 259 36.81 17.78 -14.42
CA ALA A 259 35.95 18.14 -13.31
C ALA A 259 36.73 18.90 -12.21
N GLY A 260 36.13 19.94 -11.68
CA GLY A 260 36.61 20.79 -10.60
C GLY A 260 35.51 21.04 -9.57
N SER A 261 35.42 22.26 -9.04
CA SER A 261 34.41 22.63 -8.03
C SER A 261 33.13 23.17 -8.66
N ARG A 262 31.97 22.85 -8.07
CA ARG A 262 30.68 23.34 -8.55
C ARG A 262 30.61 24.88 -8.47
N PRO A 263 30.28 25.58 -9.56
CA PRO A 263 29.83 26.96 -9.47
C PRO A 263 28.46 27.04 -8.81
N THR A 264 28.15 28.20 -8.21
CA THR A 264 26.83 28.47 -7.62
C THR A 264 26.13 29.57 -8.42
N LEU A 265 24.97 29.25 -8.98
CA LEU A 265 24.05 30.21 -9.57
C LEU A 265 23.19 30.80 -8.43
N GLY A 266 23.30 32.10 -8.16
CA GLY A 266 22.59 32.78 -7.08
C GLY A 266 21.61 33.80 -7.63
N SER A 267 20.31 33.58 -7.50
CA SER A 267 19.31 34.42 -8.18
C SER A 267 18.29 35.02 -7.21
N GLY A 268 17.95 36.30 -7.39
CA GLY A 268 16.78 36.93 -6.76
C GLY A 268 15.43 36.53 -7.38
N GLY A 269 15.44 35.59 -8.32
CA GLY A 269 14.30 35.04 -9.06
C GLY A 269 14.58 33.59 -9.45
N ALA A 270 13.92 33.08 -10.50
CA ALA A 270 14.15 31.69 -10.92
C ALA A 270 15.63 31.41 -11.25
N GLY A 271 16.17 30.28 -10.80
CA GLY A 271 17.58 29.94 -10.95
C GLY A 271 17.91 29.46 -12.36
N VAL A 272 17.28 28.38 -12.81
CA VAL A 272 17.36 27.90 -14.20
C VAL A 272 15.95 27.70 -14.75
N ILE A 273 15.67 28.28 -15.91
CA ILE A 273 14.41 28.11 -16.65
C ILE A 273 14.69 27.25 -17.88
N CYS A 274 14.17 26.03 -17.89
CA CYS A 274 14.36 25.05 -18.96
C CYS A 274 13.32 25.22 -20.06
N SER A 275 13.77 25.07 -21.30
CA SER A 275 12.97 24.79 -22.49
C SER A 275 12.95 23.27 -22.76
N THR A 276 12.85 22.85 -24.03
CA THR A 276 12.80 21.45 -24.44
C THR A 276 14.18 20.81 -24.50
N ASN A 277 14.31 19.54 -24.10
CA ASN A 277 15.49 18.70 -24.30
C ASN A 277 16.80 19.21 -23.65
N ASN A 278 16.70 19.99 -22.58
CA ASN A 278 17.88 20.54 -21.91
C ASN A 278 18.65 19.51 -21.08
N THR A 279 19.96 19.75 -20.95
CA THR A 279 20.84 19.05 -20.01
C THR A 279 21.45 20.04 -19.03
N ILE A 280 21.44 19.73 -17.73
CA ILE A 280 22.05 20.55 -16.68
C ILE A 280 22.96 19.69 -15.81
N GLN A 281 24.23 20.08 -15.66
CA GLN A 281 25.20 19.29 -14.90
C GLN A 281 26.19 20.12 -14.08
N GLY A 282 26.63 19.57 -12.95
CA GLY A 282 27.86 20.01 -12.27
C GLY A 282 27.82 21.38 -11.60
N LEU A 283 26.67 21.82 -11.09
CA LEU A 283 26.51 23.14 -10.47
C LEU A 283 25.59 23.12 -9.24
N ASN A 284 25.65 24.19 -8.45
CA ASN A 284 24.68 24.48 -7.39
C ASN A 284 23.72 25.58 -7.86
N VAL A 285 22.43 25.43 -7.57
CA VAL A 285 21.42 26.48 -7.80
C VAL A 285 20.94 26.98 -6.44
N ASN A 286 21.12 28.27 -6.16
CA ASN A 286 20.68 28.94 -4.94
C ASN A 286 19.73 30.10 -5.31
N ALA A 287 18.43 29.83 -5.37
CA ALA A 287 17.43 30.87 -5.61
C ALA A 287 17.03 31.51 -4.28
N THR A 288 17.30 32.79 -4.08
CA THR A 288 16.91 33.54 -2.87
C THR A 288 15.45 34.02 -2.90
N ALA A 289 14.84 34.04 -4.09
CA ALA A 289 13.40 34.14 -4.30
C ALA A 289 13.03 33.40 -5.59
N GLY A 290 11.81 32.87 -5.70
CA GLY A 290 11.39 32.15 -6.92
C GLY A 290 11.91 30.71 -7.02
N LYS A 291 11.71 30.08 -8.18
CA LYS A 291 11.92 28.64 -8.37
C LYS A 291 13.39 28.30 -8.65
N GLY A 292 13.96 27.27 -8.04
CA GLY A 292 15.34 26.81 -8.30
C GLY A 292 15.52 26.40 -9.76
N ILE A 293 14.94 25.26 -10.15
CA ILE A 293 14.89 24.82 -11.54
C ILE A 293 13.42 24.71 -11.95
N THR A 294 13.04 25.30 -13.08
CA THR A 294 11.67 25.22 -13.59
C THR A 294 11.60 25.03 -15.10
N GLY A 295 10.57 24.37 -15.60
CA GLY A 295 10.35 24.24 -17.04
C GLY A 295 8.98 23.67 -17.37
N THR A 296 8.45 24.05 -18.53
CA THR A 296 7.16 23.56 -19.04
C THR A 296 7.35 22.91 -20.40
N ASN A 297 6.75 21.74 -20.62
CA ASN A 297 6.93 20.95 -21.85
C ASN A 297 8.41 20.70 -22.14
N VAL A 298 9.09 20.07 -21.19
CA VAL A 298 10.56 20.00 -21.18
C VAL A 298 11.15 18.97 -22.15
N GLY A 299 10.33 18.25 -22.93
CA GLY A 299 10.84 17.16 -23.77
C GLY A 299 11.56 16.13 -22.90
N THR A 300 12.82 15.81 -23.21
CA THR A 300 13.69 15.02 -22.33
C THR A 300 14.59 15.94 -21.48
N LEU A 301 14.25 16.16 -20.21
CA LEU A 301 15.08 16.95 -19.30
C LEU A 301 16.09 16.06 -18.56
N ALA A 302 17.38 16.26 -18.83
CA ALA A 302 18.46 15.57 -18.14
C ALA A 302 19.10 16.48 -17.09
N ILE A 303 19.16 16.03 -15.85
CA ILE A 303 19.88 16.73 -14.79
C ILE A 303 20.75 15.72 -14.06
N ASP A 304 22.02 16.04 -13.85
CA ASP A 304 22.93 15.17 -13.11
C ASP A 304 23.95 15.99 -12.31
N THR A 305 24.31 15.52 -11.11
CA THR A 305 25.38 16.15 -10.31
C THR A 305 25.04 17.63 -10.01
N VAL A 306 23.81 17.90 -9.56
CA VAL A 306 23.30 19.25 -9.22
C VAL A 306 22.69 19.27 -7.82
N ALA A 307 22.93 20.34 -7.06
CA ALA A 307 22.26 20.61 -5.78
C ALA A 307 21.42 21.89 -5.88
N VAL A 308 20.19 21.87 -5.37
CA VAL A 308 19.26 23.01 -5.44
C VAL A 308 18.82 23.43 -4.04
N THR A 309 18.92 24.72 -3.76
CA THR A 309 18.33 25.38 -2.58
C THR A 309 17.50 26.57 -3.06
N SER A 310 16.26 26.66 -2.58
CA SER A 310 15.35 27.75 -2.94
C SER A 310 14.65 28.31 -1.71
N ALA A 311 14.84 29.60 -1.45
CA ALA A 311 14.05 30.36 -0.49
C ALA A 311 12.87 31.03 -1.21
N ASN A 312 11.69 31.00 -0.61
CA ASN A 312 10.47 31.62 -1.14
C ASN A 312 10.10 31.15 -2.55
N GLY A 313 10.33 29.87 -2.86
CA GLY A 313 9.91 29.23 -4.10
C GLY A 313 10.26 27.75 -4.17
N ALA A 314 9.76 27.07 -5.19
CA ALA A 314 9.98 25.63 -5.38
C ALA A 314 11.45 25.34 -5.68
N ALA A 315 12.03 24.27 -5.13
CA ALA A 315 13.35 23.81 -5.53
C ALA A 315 13.32 23.28 -6.98
N LEU A 316 12.27 22.53 -7.33
CA LEU A 316 12.07 21.96 -8.66
C LEU A 316 10.60 22.08 -9.05
N ASP A 317 10.32 22.63 -10.23
CA ASP A 317 8.96 22.79 -10.75
C ASP A 317 8.91 22.51 -12.25
N VAL A 318 8.53 21.28 -12.61
CA VAL A 318 8.63 20.77 -13.98
C VAL A 318 7.30 20.18 -14.44
N ASP A 319 6.81 20.67 -15.57
CA ASP A 319 5.58 20.21 -16.24
C ASP A 319 5.92 19.45 -17.54
N THR A 320 5.26 18.30 -17.75
CA THR A 320 5.17 17.46 -18.97
C THR A 320 6.49 17.13 -19.68
N GLY A 321 6.76 15.84 -19.87
CA GLY A 321 7.95 15.38 -20.59
C GLY A 321 8.50 14.08 -20.00
N THR A 322 9.72 13.74 -20.38
CA THR A 322 10.49 12.62 -19.85
C THR A 322 11.61 13.17 -18.98
N ALA A 323 11.58 12.85 -17.69
CA ALA A 323 12.62 13.21 -16.75
C ALA A 323 13.75 12.17 -16.75
N ALA A 324 14.98 12.63 -16.82
CA ALA A 324 16.20 11.90 -16.48
C ALA A 324 16.95 12.74 -15.43
N ILE A 325 16.32 12.93 -14.27
CA ILE A 325 16.74 13.88 -13.25
C ILE A 325 17.38 13.12 -12.09
N THR A 326 18.64 13.43 -11.80
CA THR A 326 19.36 13.05 -10.58
C THR A 326 19.90 14.32 -9.91
N LEU A 327 19.34 14.67 -8.76
CA LEU A 327 19.81 15.75 -7.91
C LEU A 327 20.49 15.18 -6.67
N ASP A 328 21.59 15.79 -6.26
CA ASP A 328 22.23 15.45 -4.98
C ASP A 328 21.35 15.87 -3.80
N SER A 329 20.72 17.04 -3.93
CA SER A 329 19.74 17.52 -2.96
C SER A 329 18.81 18.55 -3.58
N ALA A 330 17.57 18.60 -3.10
CA ALA A 330 16.63 19.67 -3.41
C ALA A 330 15.99 20.18 -2.11
N SER A 331 16.25 21.44 -1.76
CA SER A 331 15.71 22.08 -0.56
C SER A 331 14.88 23.30 -0.91
N SER A 332 13.69 23.41 -0.30
CA SER A 332 12.80 24.57 -0.46
C SER A 332 12.30 25.03 0.91
N THR A 333 12.35 26.34 1.16
CA THR A 333 11.84 26.97 2.37
C THR A 333 10.82 28.06 2.03
N ASN A 334 9.65 28.03 2.66
CA ASN A 334 8.61 29.08 2.57
C ASN A 334 8.10 29.36 1.15
N SER A 335 8.01 28.34 0.30
CA SER A 335 7.44 28.51 -1.06
C SER A 335 6.00 29.05 -0.99
N PRO A 336 5.62 30.07 -1.78
CA PRO A 336 4.25 30.56 -1.83
C PRO A 336 3.28 29.57 -2.51
N ALA A 337 3.82 28.53 -3.15
CA ALA A 337 3.05 27.44 -3.76
C ALA A 337 3.59 26.11 -3.25
N ASP A 338 4.28 25.34 -4.09
CA ASP A 338 4.79 24.01 -3.75
C ASP A 338 6.31 24.03 -3.48
N GLY A 339 6.81 23.13 -2.63
CA GLY A 339 8.25 22.97 -2.38
C GLY A 339 8.96 22.28 -3.55
N ILE A 340 8.36 21.19 -4.04
CA ILE A 340 8.67 20.55 -5.32
C ILE A 340 7.35 20.27 -6.04
N ARG A 341 7.29 20.58 -7.33
CA ARG A 341 6.15 20.30 -8.20
C ARG A 341 6.60 19.51 -9.43
N LEU A 342 6.00 18.35 -9.62
CA LEU A 342 6.23 17.45 -10.76
C LEU A 342 4.88 17.15 -11.38
N ASN A 343 4.68 17.47 -12.65
CA ASN A 343 3.37 17.36 -13.26
C ASN A 343 3.43 16.66 -14.63
N ALA A 344 2.68 15.57 -14.79
CA ALA A 344 2.56 14.78 -16.01
C ALA A 344 3.92 14.34 -16.60
N LEU A 345 4.86 13.98 -15.73
CA LEU A 345 6.19 13.51 -16.12
C LEU A 345 6.23 11.99 -16.31
N ASN A 346 7.07 11.54 -17.24
CA ASN A 346 7.52 10.17 -17.41
C ASN A 346 9.00 10.05 -17.01
N GLY A 347 9.56 8.84 -17.00
CA GLY A 347 10.98 8.62 -16.69
C GLY A 347 11.28 8.58 -15.19
N THR A 348 12.40 9.16 -14.77
CA THR A 348 12.93 9.05 -13.40
C THR A 348 13.32 10.41 -12.81
N VAL A 349 12.91 10.63 -11.57
CA VAL A 349 13.34 11.76 -10.73
C VAL A 349 13.92 11.21 -9.43
N THR A 350 15.24 11.24 -9.32
CA THR A 350 15.98 10.81 -8.13
C THR A 350 16.57 12.04 -7.46
N ILE A 351 16.26 12.24 -6.19
CA ILE A 351 16.80 13.33 -5.40
C ILE A 351 17.38 12.71 -4.14
N ASN A 352 18.69 12.86 -3.92
CA ASN A 352 19.41 12.11 -2.89
C ASN A 352 19.36 12.74 -1.49
N GLY A 353 18.72 13.91 -1.33
CA GLY A 353 18.58 14.59 -0.05
C GLY A 353 17.86 15.93 -0.14
N GLY A 354 17.85 16.67 0.98
CA GLY A 354 17.25 18.00 1.08
C GLY A 354 16.14 18.10 2.12
N ILE A 355 15.56 19.29 2.24
CA ILE A 355 14.46 19.61 3.16
C ILE A 355 13.42 20.46 2.44
N LEU A 356 12.15 20.05 2.48
CA LEU A 356 11.03 20.86 1.99
C LEU A 356 10.20 21.32 3.19
N THR A 357 10.18 22.62 3.47
CA THR A 357 9.51 23.18 4.64
C THR A 357 8.79 24.49 4.36
N GLY A 358 7.66 24.71 5.05
CA GLY A 358 6.95 26.00 5.06
C GLY A 358 6.22 26.36 3.76
N ALA A 359 6.05 25.44 2.81
CA ALA A 359 5.29 25.73 1.59
C ALA A 359 3.83 26.07 1.92
N ALA A 360 3.26 27.12 1.32
CA ALA A 360 1.86 27.49 1.53
C ALA A 360 0.90 26.46 0.89
N GLY A 361 1.31 25.87 -0.24
CA GLY A 361 0.65 24.75 -0.92
C GLY A 361 1.16 23.41 -0.41
N THR A 362 1.87 22.64 -1.25
CA THR A 362 2.32 21.29 -0.90
C THR A 362 3.84 21.21 -0.80
N SER A 363 4.39 20.53 0.21
CA SER A 363 5.86 20.34 0.26
C SER A 363 6.34 19.55 -0.95
N MET A 364 5.68 18.44 -1.29
CA MET A 364 5.91 17.69 -2.55
C MET A 364 4.59 17.40 -3.29
N ARG A 365 4.44 17.96 -4.48
CA ARG A 365 3.28 17.77 -5.37
C ARG A 365 3.70 16.96 -6.61
N ILE A 366 3.10 15.79 -6.80
CA ILE A 366 3.28 14.93 -7.97
C ILE A 366 1.91 14.71 -8.61
N THR A 367 1.66 15.29 -9.78
CA THR A 367 0.31 15.28 -10.37
C THR A 367 0.30 14.97 -11.86
N GLY A 368 -0.89 14.76 -12.43
CA GLY A 368 -1.10 14.62 -13.87
C GLY A 368 -0.84 13.20 -14.38
N ALA A 369 -1.26 12.93 -15.61
CA ALA A 369 -1.29 11.59 -16.24
C ALA A 369 0.10 11.02 -16.62
N GLY A 370 1.13 11.31 -15.84
CA GLY A 370 2.49 10.79 -16.00
C GLY A 370 2.69 9.45 -15.30
N SER A 371 3.81 8.80 -15.62
CA SER A 371 4.25 7.52 -15.04
C SER A 371 5.64 7.58 -14.40
N ALA A 372 6.17 8.80 -14.15
CA ALA A 372 7.51 8.98 -13.59
C ALA A 372 7.70 8.26 -12.25
N SER A 373 8.86 7.63 -12.09
CA SER A 373 9.30 7.10 -10.80
C SER A 373 10.07 8.18 -10.05
N VAL A 374 9.72 8.41 -8.78
CA VAL A 374 10.23 9.51 -7.96
C VAL A 374 10.81 8.95 -6.66
N THR A 375 12.04 9.31 -6.33
CA THR A 375 12.68 8.96 -5.05
C THR A 375 13.12 10.21 -4.31
N TYR A 376 12.74 10.33 -3.04
CA TYR A 376 13.12 11.45 -2.18
C TYR A 376 13.26 11.02 -0.70
N PRO A 377 14.48 11.04 -0.12
CA PRO A 377 14.74 10.72 1.27
C PRO A 377 14.73 11.96 2.18
N GLY A 378 14.56 13.17 1.62
CA GLY A 378 14.60 14.41 2.38
C GLY A 378 13.37 14.61 3.28
N HIS A 379 13.52 15.44 4.31
CA HIS A 379 12.42 15.72 5.24
C HIS A 379 11.32 16.57 4.57
N LEU A 380 10.06 16.16 4.76
CA LEU A 380 8.87 16.86 4.29
C LEU A 380 8.14 17.45 5.50
N SER A 381 8.14 18.79 5.61
CA SER A 381 7.46 19.51 6.67
C SER A 381 6.49 20.55 6.12
N ASN A 382 5.28 20.65 6.66
CA ASN A 382 4.33 21.70 6.29
C ASN A 382 3.35 22.02 7.42
N THR A 383 3.09 23.30 7.66
CA THR A 383 2.20 23.75 8.73
C THR A 383 0.84 24.25 8.25
N SER A 384 0.69 24.55 6.95
CA SER A 384 -0.50 25.20 6.40
C SER A 384 -1.18 24.31 5.35
N GLY A 385 -0.42 23.83 4.38
CA GLY A 385 -0.91 22.96 3.32
C GLY A 385 -0.50 21.50 3.51
N ARG A 386 -0.35 20.78 2.41
CA ARG A 386 -0.08 19.34 2.41
C ARG A 386 1.41 19.04 2.55
N ALA A 387 1.75 17.94 3.20
CA ALA A 387 3.11 17.41 3.10
C ALA A 387 3.33 16.79 1.72
N VAL A 388 2.36 16.00 1.26
CA VAL A 388 2.42 15.27 -0.01
C VAL A 388 1.08 15.31 -0.72
N GLU A 389 1.12 15.49 -2.04
CA GLU A 389 0.02 15.24 -2.94
C GLU A 389 0.49 14.38 -4.12
N ILE A 390 -0.16 13.23 -4.32
CA ILE A 390 0.05 12.35 -5.46
C ILE A 390 -1.30 12.18 -6.17
N ALA A 391 -1.47 12.75 -7.36
CA ALA A 391 -2.76 12.75 -8.02
C ALA A 391 -2.76 12.49 -9.53
N ASN A 392 -3.71 11.67 -9.99
CA ASN A 392 -3.94 11.36 -11.40
C ASN A 392 -2.77 10.63 -12.10
N HIS A 393 -1.91 9.97 -11.34
CA HIS A 393 -0.74 9.27 -11.85
C HIS A 393 -1.11 7.89 -12.39
N THR A 394 -0.45 7.45 -13.46
CA THR A 394 -0.85 6.26 -14.22
C THR A 394 0.06 5.05 -14.01
N GLY A 395 1.19 5.19 -13.31
CA GLY A 395 2.19 4.11 -13.19
C GLY A 395 3.36 4.44 -12.28
N GLY A 396 4.55 3.90 -12.56
CA GLY A 396 5.78 4.24 -11.83
C GLY A 396 5.81 3.88 -10.34
N THR A 397 6.93 4.24 -9.69
CA THR A 397 7.12 4.08 -8.24
C THR A 397 7.45 5.41 -7.61
N ILE A 398 6.66 5.84 -6.63
CA ILE A 398 6.92 7.01 -5.79
C ILE A 398 7.38 6.51 -4.42
N ALA A 399 8.66 6.72 -4.11
CA ALA A 399 9.30 6.28 -2.88
C ALA A 399 9.77 7.48 -2.05
N LEU A 400 9.02 7.80 -1.00
CA LEU A 400 9.30 8.90 -0.08
C LEU A 400 9.81 8.31 1.25
N SER A 401 11.11 8.35 1.46
CA SER A 401 11.80 7.71 2.59
C SER A 401 12.26 8.69 3.67
N GLY A 402 12.02 9.99 3.49
CA GLY A 402 12.25 10.99 4.52
C GLY A 402 11.14 11.07 5.55
N ASN A 403 11.44 11.67 6.70
CA ASN A 403 10.45 11.94 7.74
C ASN A 403 9.36 12.88 7.20
N ILE A 404 8.14 12.69 7.66
CA ILE A 404 6.99 13.54 7.32
C ILE A 404 6.45 14.17 8.60
N THR A 405 6.34 15.49 8.60
CA THR A 405 5.67 16.25 9.67
C THR A 405 4.68 17.21 9.05
N ASN A 406 3.41 17.13 9.46
CA ASN A 406 2.38 18.01 8.93
C ASN A 406 1.44 18.49 10.02
N SER A 407 1.14 19.79 10.05
CA SER A 407 0.04 20.35 10.83
C SER A 407 -1.01 21.09 10.00
N GLY A 408 -0.89 21.03 8.67
CA GLY A 408 -1.82 21.61 7.72
C GLY A 408 -2.89 20.62 7.29
N THR A 409 -2.86 20.20 6.02
CA THR A 409 -3.90 19.39 5.36
C THR A 409 -3.44 17.98 4.99
N GLY A 410 -2.38 17.49 5.62
CA GLY A 410 -2.01 16.08 5.63
C GLY A 410 -1.36 15.55 4.35
N ILE A 411 -1.71 14.31 4.00
CA ILE A 411 -1.27 13.57 2.81
C ILE A 411 -2.48 13.27 1.94
N LEU A 412 -2.38 13.59 0.65
CA LEU A 412 -3.39 13.27 -0.34
C LEU A 412 -2.83 12.34 -1.42
N VAL A 413 -3.50 11.22 -1.65
CA VAL A 413 -3.23 10.32 -2.77
C VAL A 413 -4.55 10.07 -3.47
N GLN A 414 -4.72 10.53 -4.70
CA GLN A 414 -6.03 10.45 -5.37
C GLN A 414 -6.00 10.19 -6.87
N ASN A 415 -7.04 9.52 -7.38
CA ASN A 415 -7.25 9.30 -8.81
C ASN A 415 -6.08 8.61 -9.52
N ASN A 416 -5.21 7.91 -8.80
CA ASN A 416 -4.10 7.19 -9.41
C ASN A 416 -4.62 5.87 -9.98
N SER A 417 -4.32 5.60 -11.25
CA SER A 417 -4.81 4.42 -11.97
C SER A 417 -3.81 3.26 -12.05
N GLY A 418 -2.61 3.45 -11.50
CA GLY A 418 -1.55 2.45 -11.46
C GLY A 418 -0.35 2.92 -10.65
N GLY A 419 0.61 2.02 -10.45
CA GLY A 419 1.88 2.32 -9.77
C GLY A 419 1.89 2.01 -8.26
N THR A 420 2.98 2.41 -7.61
CA THR A 420 3.21 2.19 -6.18
C THR A 420 3.60 3.49 -5.48
N ASN A 421 2.92 3.80 -4.38
CA ASN A 421 3.23 4.93 -3.50
C ASN A 421 3.69 4.41 -2.14
N THR A 422 4.95 4.67 -1.78
CA THR A 422 5.55 4.19 -0.54
C THR A 422 6.03 5.34 0.32
N PHE A 423 5.53 5.41 1.55
CA PHE A 423 5.95 6.33 2.60
C PHE A 423 6.71 5.54 3.66
N SER A 424 8.04 5.67 3.68
CA SER A 424 8.94 4.79 4.46
C SER A 424 9.85 5.52 5.44
N GLY A 425 9.64 6.81 5.66
CA GLY A 425 10.39 7.59 6.64
C GLY A 425 10.24 7.07 8.07
N ALA A 426 11.30 7.24 8.86
CA ALA A 426 11.38 6.77 10.25
C ALA A 426 10.31 7.40 11.17
N SER A 427 9.78 8.57 10.80
CA SER A 427 8.66 9.20 11.49
C SER A 427 7.69 9.86 10.52
N LYS A 428 6.40 9.61 10.68
CA LYS A 428 5.30 10.21 9.93
C LYS A 428 4.28 10.77 10.93
N VAL A 429 4.41 12.04 11.29
CA VAL A 429 3.58 12.72 12.30
C VAL A 429 2.64 13.72 11.63
N LEU A 430 1.34 13.50 11.75
CA LEU A 430 0.30 14.30 11.12
C LEU A 430 -0.65 14.83 12.19
N ASN A 431 -0.56 16.12 12.51
CA ASN A 431 -1.43 16.81 13.48
C ASN A 431 -2.29 17.86 12.76
N THR A 432 -3.30 17.41 12.02
CA THR A 432 -4.00 18.24 11.02
C THR A 432 -5.26 18.93 11.53
N GLY A 433 -5.51 18.88 12.84
CA GLY A 433 -6.67 19.53 13.46
C GLY A 433 -7.99 19.07 12.82
N ALA A 434 -8.76 20.02 12.27
CA ALA A 434 -10.05 19.74 11.63
C ALA A 434 -9.93 19.10 10.23
N ASN A 435 -8.74 19.08 9.65
CA ASN A 435 -8.50 18.52 8.31
C ASN A 435 -8.26 17.01 8.38
N MET A 436 -8.56 16.32 7.28
CA MET A 436 -8.18 14.91 7.13
C MET A 436 -6.66 14.76 7.11
N ALA A 437 -6.12 13.81 7.87
CA ALA A 437 -4.66 13.64 7.96
C ALA A 437 -4.11 12.80 6.82
N VAL A 438 -4.74 11.67 6.50
CA VAL A 438 -4.43 10.85 5.33
C VAL A 438 -5.71 10.64 4.52
N ASN A 439 -5.68 11.03 3.25
CA ASN A 439 -6.79 10.85 2.33
C ASN A 439 -6.34 10.11 1.06
N LEU A 440 -6.80 8.86 0.91
CA LEU A 440 -6.55 7.98 -0.22
C LEU A 440 -7.85 7.83 -1.04
N ALA A 441 -8.11 8.76 -1.96
CA ALA A 441 -9.39 8.83 -2.65
C ALA A 441 -9.33 8.34 -4.11
N ASN A 442 -10.10 7.32 -4.44
CA ASN A 442 -10.27 6.80 -5.81
C ASN A 442 -8.95 6.38 -6.47
N ASN A 443 -8.26 5.34 -5.98
CA ASN A 443 -6.94 4.95 -6.49
C ASN A 443 -6.92 3.56 -7.17
N PRO A 444 -7.73 3.31 -8.21
CA PRO A 444 -7.78 2.00 -8.87
C PRO A 444 -6.39 1.53 -9.32
N GLY A 445 -6.07 0.24 -9.16
CA GLY A 445 -4.81 -0.32 -9.64
C GLY A 445 -3.54 0.13 -8.88
N THR A 446 -3.65 1.01 -7.88
CA THR A 446 -2.49 1.55 -7.15
C THR A 446 -2.25 0.81 -5.84
N THR A 447 -0.99 0.52 -5.54
CA THR A 447 -0.55 0.06 -4.21
C THR A 447 -0.06 1.23 -3.38
N ILE A 448 -0.58 1.39 -2.16
CA ILE A 448 -0.21 2.49 -1.25
C ILE A 448 0.26 1.89 0.07
N SER A 449 1.49 2.19 0.47
CA SER A 449 2.11 1.58 1.64
C SER A 449 2.73 2.62 2.56
N PHE A 450 2.35 2.58 3.84
CA PHE A 450 3.01 3.28 4.94
C PHE A 450 3.85 2.25 5.68
N ASN A 451 5.15 2.23 5.39
CA ASN A 451 6.09 1.24 5.90
C ASN A 451 7.08 1.88 6.87
N ASN A 452 7.81 1.03 7.59
CA ASN A 452 8.92 1.37 8.48
C ASN A 452 8.54 2.41 9.56
N SER A 453 8.47 1.98 10.82
CA SER A 453 8.26 2.86 11.98
C SER A 453 6.87 3.52 12.04
N VAL A 454 6.72 4.56 12.88
CA VAL A 454 5.44 5.12 13.33
C VAL A 454 4.78 6.05 12.30
N LEU A 455 3.53 5.74 11.95
CA LEU A 455 2.50 6.66 11.48
C LEU A 455 1.67 7.14 12.67
N ALA A 456 1.88 8.37 13.11
CA ALA A 456 1.15 8.99 14.22
C ALA A 456 0.21 10.07 13.67
N ILE A 457 -1.09 9.83 13.79
CA ILE A 457 -2.15 10.72 13.31
C ILE A 457 -2.88 11.34 14.50
N THR A 458 -3.06 12.66 14.49
CA THR A 458 -3.88 13.41 15.42
C THR A 458 -4.79 14.37 14.67
N THR A 459 -6.10 14.26 14.90
CA THR A 459 -7.12 15.15 14.33
C THR A 459 -8.11 15.55 15.43
N THR A 460 -8.75 16.71 15.32
CA THR A 460 -9.81 17.17 16.23
C THR A 460 -11.20 16.80 15.73
N SER A 461 -11.48 17.08 14.45
CA SER A 461 -12.76 16.78 13.79
C SER A 461 -12.61 16.33 12.35
N GLY A 462 -11.39 16.16 11.86
CA GLY A 462 -11.11 15.57 10.55
C GLY A 462 -10.96 14.05 10.63
N ILE A 463 -11.25 13.32 9.54
CA ILE A 463 -10.98 11.88 9.49
C ILE A 463 -9.47 11.63 9.61
N GLY A 464 -9.07 10.72 10.49
CA GLY A 464 -7.66 10.39 10.68
C GLY A 464 -7.05 9.75 9.43
N PHE A 465 -7.54 8.57 9.07
CA PHE A 465 -7.12 7.83 7.88
C PHE A 465 -8.34 7.47 7.04
N ASN A 466 -8.45 8.06 5.84
CA ASN A 466 -9.52 7.80 4.89
C ASN A 466 -8.97 7.09 3.66
N ALA A 467 -9.62 6.00 3.26
CA ALA A 467 -9.39 5.35 1.97
C ALA A 467 -10.70 4.95 1.31
N THR A 468 -10.94 5.45 0.10
CA THR A 468 -12.16 5.23 -0.67
C THR A 468 -11.86 4.95 -2.14
N GLY A 469 -12.76 4.25 -2.85
CA GLY A 469 -12.77 4.22 -4.32
C GLY A 469 -11.71 3.35 -5.01
N GLY A 470 -11.33 2.22 -4.42
CA GLY A 470 -10.80 1.09 -5.20
C GLY A 470 -9.29 0.90 -5.21
N ALA A 471 -8.55 1.33 -4.18
CA ALA A 471 -7.13 1.00 -4.07
C ALA A 471 -6.88 -0.51 -4.21
N MET A 472 -5.88 -0.90 -5.02
CA MET A 472 -5.54 -2.32 -5.25
C MET A 472 -4.97 -2.96 -3.99
N ALA A 473 -4.18 -2.22 -3.22
CA ALA A 473 -3.69 -2.63 -1.92
C ALA A 473 -3.34 -1.41 -1.07
N ILE A 474 -3.80 -1.42 0.18
CA ILE A 474 -3.38 -0.47 1.22
C ILE A 474 -2.67 -1.26 2.31
N ASN A 475 -1.47 -0.83 2.67
CA ASN A 475 -0.68 -1.44 3.74
C ASN A 475 -0.24 -0.38 4.75
N VAL A 476 -0.37 -0.70 6.04
CA VAL A 476 0.23 0.08 7.13
C VAL A 476 0.98 -0.92 7.99
N THR A 477 2.31 -0.85 7.97
CA THR A 477 3.20 -1.78 8.66
C THR A 477 4.10 -1.05 9.65
N GLY A 478 4.81 -1.79 10.49
CA GLY A 478 5.63 -1.23 11.57
C GLY A 478 4.88 -1.14 12.90
N ALA A 479 5.64 -1.04 13.99
CA ALA A 479 5.11 -0.92 15.34
C ALA A 479 4.80 0.54 15.70
N GLY A 480 3.87 0.76 16.64
CA GLY A 480 3.60 2.08 17.21
C GLY A 480 2.76 3.01 16.35
N ASN A 481 2.16 2.54 15.25
CA ASN A 481 1.22 3.34 14.46
C ASN A 481 -0.01 3.72 15.30
N THR A 482 -0.39 4.99 15.33
CA THR A 482 -1.51 5.47 16.14
C THR A 482 -2.42 6.41 15.35
N ILE A 483 -3.72 6.35 15.66
CA ILE A 483 -4.69 7.36 15.25
C ILE A 483 -5.39 7.88 16.50
N ASN A 484 -5.34 9.19 16.71
CA ASN A 484 -6.10 9.90 17.71
C ASN A 484 -6.98 10.95 17.03
N SER A 485 -8.19 10.57 16.66
CA SER A 485 -9.20 11.48 16.12
C SER A 485 -10.12 11.91 17.26
N GLY A 486 -10.49 13.18 17.33
CA GLY A 486 -11.54 13.64 18.24
C GLY A 486 -12.90 13.12 17.79
N THR A 487 -13.73 13.99 17.21
CA THR A 487 -15.16 13.72 16.99
C THR A 487 -15.50 13.02 15.66
N ALA A 488 -14.55 12.95 14.73
CA ALA A 488 -14.74 12.28 13.43
C ALA A 488 -14.24 10.84 13.44
N THR A 489 -14.58 10.10 12.38
CA THR A 489 -14.06 8.75 12.13
C THR A 489 -12.54 8.72 12.18
N ALA A 490 -11.98 7.82 12.98
CA ALA A 490 -10.53 7.68 13.07
C ALA A 490 -9.97 6.95 11.84
N LEU A 491 -10.56 5.80 11.50
CA LEU A 491 -10.14 4.96 10.38
C LEU A 491 -11.33 4.61 9.50
N LYS A 492 -11.23 4.92 8.22
CA LYS A 492 -12.23 4.59 7.21
C LYS A 492 -11.55 3.91 6.02
N ILE A 493 -11.86 2.63 5.81
CA ILE A 493 -11.54 1.89 4.60
C ILE A 493 -12.85 1.47 3.97
N GLN A 494 -13.16 2.06 2.80
CA GLN A 494 -14.42 1.81 2.10
C GLN A 494 -14.17 1.52 0.62
N ASN A 495 -14.70 0.42 0.11
CA ASN A 495 -14.56 0.00 -1.28
C ASN A 495 -13.10 0.02 -1.76
N SER A 496 -12.16 -0.42 -0.91
CA SER A 496 -10.72 -0.40 -1.17
C SER A 496 -10.08 -1.63 -0.54
N THR A 497 -9.11 -2.24 -1.22
CA THR A 497 -8.53 -3.51 -0.76
C THR A 497 -7.47 -3.27 0.30
N ILE A 498 -7.62 -3.91 1.46
CA ILE A 498 -6.52 -4.06 2.42
C ILE A 498 -5.56 -5.10 1.85
N GLY A 499 -4.29 -4.73 1.68
CA GLY A 499 -3.28 -5.62 1.12
C GLY A 499 -2.93 -6.77 2.06
N ALA A 500 -2.23 -7.78 1.56
CA ALA A 500 -1.87 -8.97 2.35
C ALA A 500 -1.00 -8.67 3.59
N SER A 501 -0.28 -7.54 3.60
CA SER A 501 0.47 -7.09 4.78
C SER A 501 -0.43 -6.46 5.86
N GLY A 502 -1.69 -6.19 5.54
CA GLY A 502 -2.70 -5.68 6.47
C GLY A 502 -2.51 -4.22 6.86
N LEU A 503 -3.36 -3.78 7.78
CA LEU A 503 -3.25 -2.51 8.48
C LEU A 503 -2.92 -2.80 9.93
N THR A 504 -1.73 -2.47 10.40
CA THR A 504 -1.31 -2.67 11.80
C THR A 504 -1.26 -1.34 12.52
N PHE A 505 -2.12 -1.18 13.53
CA PHE A 505 -2.14 -0.04 14.44
C PHE A 505 -1.92 -0.50 15.88
N GLN A 506 -1.12 0.25 16.63
CA GLN A 506 -1.03 0.07 18.09
C GLN A 506 -2.32 0.55 18.75
N SER A 507 -2.79 1.75 18.39
CA SER A 507 -4.02 2.31 18.96
C SER A 507 -4.85 3.10 17.96
N ILE A 508 -6.17 2.99 18.05
CA ILE A 508 -7.12 3.80 17.28
C ILE A 508 -8.15 4.40 18.24
N THR A 509 -8.17 5.72 18.35
CA THR A 509 -9.03 6.48 19.26
C THR A 509 -9.95 7.43 18.47
N SER A 510 -11.22 7.46 18.87
CA SER A 510 -12.27 8.31 18.31
C SER A 510 -13.36 8.55 19.35
N SER A 511 -13.50 9.77 19.86
CA SER A 511 -14.43 10.06 20.96
C SER A 511 -15.36 11.25 20.65
N GLY A 512 -16.65 11.05 20.85
CA GLY A 512 -17.67 12.04 20.53
C GLY A 512 -18.02 12.09 19.03
N GLY A 513 -19.02 12.91 18.71
CA GLY A 513 -19.46 13.20 17.34
C GLY A 513 -20.25 12.08 16.67
N SER A 514 -20.79 12.40 15.49
CA SER A 514 -21.67 11.49 14.74
C SER A 514 -20.94 10.51 13.82
N GLY A 515 -19.64 10.73 13.61
CA GLY A 515 -18.82 9.85 12.78
C GLY A 515 -18.55 8.52 13.47
N THR A 516 -18.85 7.41 12.78
CA THR A 516 -18.49 6.05 13.21
C THR A 516 -17.00 5.97 13.50
N GLY A 517 -16.59 5.34 14.60
CA GLY A 517 -15.18 5.35 15.04
C GLY A 517 -14.24 4.68 14.04
N ILE A 518 -14.54 3.43 13.67
CA ILE A 518 -13.81 2.64 12.66
C ILE A 518 -14.80 2.10 11.62
N ILE A 519 -14.50 2.29 10.34
CA ILE A 519 -15.29 1.75 9.21
C ILE A 519 -14.39 0.83 8.37
N LEU A 520 -14.79 -0.43 8.25
CA LEU A 520 -14.23 -1.42 7.34
C LEU A 520 -15.35 -1.96 6.44
N ASP A 521 -15.52 -1.36 5.27
CA ASP A 521 -16.64 -1.65 4.36
C ASP A 521 -16.13 -2.04 2.98
N ASN A 522 -16.37 -3.28 2.56
CA ASN A 522 -15.87 -3.86 1.31
C ASN A 522 -14.34 -3.74 1.18
N THR A 523 -13.62 -4.41 2.09
CA THR A 523 -12.16 -4.25 2.23
C THR A 523 -11.31 -5.25 1.43
N GLY A 524 -11.92 -5.93 0.45
CA GLY A 524 -11.26 -6.94 -0.38
C GLY A 524 -10.98 -8.26 0.34
N THR A 525 -10.10 -9.08 -0.26
CA THR A 525 -9.92 -10.49 0.12
C THR A 525 -8.58 -10.86 0.74
N ASN A 526 -7.64 -9.92 0.80
CA ASN A 526 -6.22 -10.25 0.98
C ASN A 526 -5.72 -10.07 2.41
N GLY A 527 -6.19 -9.06 3.13
CA GLY A 527 -5.81 -8.78 4.51
C GLY A 527 -6.92 -8.10 5.32
N GLY A 528 -6.60 -7.72 6.56
CA GLY A 528 -7.52 -7.08 7.49
C GLY A 528 -6.84 -6.04 8.39
N LEU A 529 -7.61 -5.46 9.30
CA LEU A 529 -7.13 -4.55 10.34
C LEU A 529 -6.67 -5.32 11.56
N THR A 530 -5.47 -5.01 12.07
CA THR A 530 -4.95 -5.49 13.35
C THR A 530 -4.69 -4.31 14.29
N VAL A 531 -5.40 -4.27 15.42
CA VAL A 531 -5.14 -3.36 16.54
C VAL A 531 -4.44 -4.14 17.65
N THR A 532 -3.22 -3.75 18.01
CA THR A 532 -2.35 -4.56 18.90
C THR A 532 -2.42 -4.18 20.37
N GLY A 533 -2.55 -2.88 20.69
CA GLY A 533 -2.39 -2.36 22.05
C GLY A 533 -0.98 -2.57 22.64
N THR A 534 -0.86 -2.28 23.94
CA THR A 534 0.39 -2.42 24.70
C THR A 534 0.24 -3.29 25.97
N GLY A 535 -0.92 -3.91 26.17
CA GLY A 535 -1.18 -4.80 27.31
C GLY A 535 -2.02 -4.19 28.44
N GLY A 536 -2.36 -2.90 28.36
CA GLY A 536 -3.30 -2.23 29.27
C GLY A 536 -4.68 -2.08 28.65
N ALA A 537 -5.74 -2.07 29.46
CA ALA A 537 -7.08 -1.75 28.95
C ALA A 537 -7.09 -0.35 28.31
N GLY A 538 -7.62 -0.22 27.08
CA GLY A 538 -7.63 1.03 26.32
C GLY A 538 -6.31 1.34 25.62
N SER A 539 -5.27 0.53 25.80
CA SER A 539 -4.01 0.71 25.06
C SER A 539 -4.16 0.44 23.56
N GLY A 540 -5.18 -0.32 23.14
CA GLY A 540 -5.61 -0.44 21.74
C GLY A 540 -6.36 0.79 21.21
N GLY A 541 -6.56 1.80 22.05
CA GLY A 541 -7.35 2.99 21.77
C GLY A 541 -8.78 2.90 22.31
N THR A 542 -9.43 4.06 22.34
CA THR A 542 -10.77 4.24 22.90
C THR A 542 -11.74 4.78 21.84
N ILE A 543 -12.84 4.08 21.63
CA ILE A 543 -13.95 4.56 20.80
C ILE A 543 -15.14 4.85 21.72
N ALA A 544 -15.56 6.11 21.81
CA ALA A 544 -16.57 6.49 22.82
C ALA A 544 -17.57 7.53 22.31
N SER A 545 -18.75 7.55 22.94
CA SER A 545 -19.74 8.64 22.82
C SER A 545 -20.18 8.94 21.39
N LYS A 546 -20.42 7.89 20.59
CA LYS A 546 -20.79 8.02 19.18
C LYS A 546 -22.26 8.32 19.03
N THR A 547 -22.59 9.40 18.33
CA THR A 547 -23.97 9.82 18.12
C THR A 547 -24.48 9.46 16.73
N GLY A 548 -25.77 9.21 16.60
CA GLY A 548 -26.41 8.82 15.36
C GLY A 548 -27.90 8.77 15.54
N SER A 549 -28.64 8.91 14.44
CA SER A 549 -30.06 8.57 14.43
C SER A 549 -30.21 7.07 14.68
N ASP A 550 -31.23 6.71 15.44
CA ASP A 550 -31.59 5.32 15.71
C ASP A 550 -31.68 4.50 14.40
N GLY A 551 -31.18 3.26 14.42
CA GLY A 551 -31.16 2.38 13.26
C GLY A 551 -30.23 2.82 12.11
N SER A 552 -29.46 3.90 12.28
CA SER A 552 -28.50 4.34 11.26
C SER A 552 -27.43 3.28 11.04
N THR A 553 -27.25 2.91 9.77
CA THR A 553 -26.16 2.04 9.33
C THR A 553 -24.86 2.81 9.06
N ALA A 554 -24.89 4.15 9.18
CA ALA A 554 -23.77 5.02 8.82
C ALA A 554 -23.17 5.80 10.01
N THR A 555 -23.92 6.00 11.09
CA THR A 555 -23.57 6.85 12.25
C THR A 555 -23.96 6.18 13.56
N GLY A 556 -23.46 6.68 14.70
CA GLY A 556 -23.76 6.12 16.03
C GLY A 556 -23.08 4.78 16.35
N ILE A 557 -22.11 4.38 15.53
CA ILE A 557 -21.43 3.08 15.64
C ILE A 557 -19.99 3.28 16.12
N GLY A 558 -19.52 2.42 17.04
CA GLY A 558 -18.11 2.38 17.42
C GLY A 558 -17.25 1.81 16.30
N VAL A 559 -17.46 0.53 15.99
CA VAL A 559 -16.76 -0.21 14.93
C VAL A 559 -17.77 -0.82 13.97
N TYR A 560 -17.72 -0.43 12.70
CA TYR A 560 -18.55 -0.97 11.62
C TYR A 560 -17.70 -1.83 10.68
N MET A 561 -18.17 -3.05 10.44
CA MET A 561 -17.56 -4.03 9.55
C MET A 561 -18.60 -4.57 8.58
N ASN A 562 -18.36 -4.45 7.28
CA ASN A 562 -19.21 -5.03 6.25
C ASN A 562 -18.35 -5.63 5.13
N ASN A 563 -18.57 -6.90 4.81
CA ASN A 563 -17.82 -7.62 3.76
C ASN A 563 -16.30 -7.43 3.91
N THR A 564 -15.81 -7.82 5.08
CA THR A 564 -14.41 -7.67 5.50
C THR A 564 -13.94 -8.95 6.19
N ARG A 565 -12.63 -9.15 6.31
CA ARG A 565 -12.06 -10.37 6.87
C ARG A 565 -10.76 -10.16 7.61
N SER A 566 -10.38 -11.15 8.42
CA SER A 566 -9.08 -11.21 9.11
C SER A 566 -8.83 -10.00 10.01
N ASN A 567 -9.88 -9.49 10.66
CA ASN A 567 -9.79 -8.35 11.56
C ASN A 567 -9.49 -8.81 12.98
N ALA A 568 -8.53 -8.18 13.63
CA ALA A 568 -8.12 -8.47 15.00
C ALA A 568 -8.12 -7.18 15.84
N PHE A 569 -8.85 -7.18 16.94
CA PHE A 569 -8.96 -6.05 17.86
C PHE A 569 -8.48 -6.47 19.24
N SER A 570 -7.40 -5.83 19.72
CA SER A 570 -6.84 -6.12 21.04
C SER A 570 -6.81 -4.88 21.93
N TRP A 571 -7.14 -5.05 23.21
CA TRP A 571 -7.00 -4.01 24.25
C TRP A 571 -7.78 -2.70 23.99
N MET A 572 -8.79 -2.73 23.14
CA MET A 572 -9.63 -1.56 22.86
C MET A 572 -10.70 -1.35 23.94
N GLN A 573 -11.05 -0.10 24.18
CA GLN A 573 -12.24 0.28 24.96
C GLN A 573 -13.29 0.90 24.03
N ILE A 574 -14.53 0.42 24.12
CA ILE A 574 -15.65 0.89 23.30
C ILE A 574 -16.82 1.20 24.23
N SER A 575 -17.35 2.43 24.19
CA SER A 575 -18.44 2.82 25.07
C SER A 575 -19.42 3.84 24.49
N ASP A 576 -20.63 3.88 25.06
CA ASP A 576 -21.59 4.97 24.87
C ASP A 576 -21.91 5.27 23.39
N CYS A 577 -22.10 4.23 22.59
CA CYS A 577 -22.45 4.35 21.17
C CYS A 577 -23.97 4.27 21.00
N GLN A 578 -24.58 5.30 20.42
CA GLN A 578 -26.05 5.38 20.31
C GLN A 578 -26.67 4.21 19.55
N ASN A 579 -25.98 3.60 18.57
CA ASN A 579 -26.50 2.44 17.84
C ASN A 579 -25.77 1.14 18.24
N PHE A 580 -24.50 1.02 17.89
CA PHE A 580 -23.73 -0.22 18.09
C PHE A 580 -22.34 0.07 18.66
N GLY A 581 -21.89 -0.75 19.61
CA GLY A 581 -20.47 -0.77 19.95
C GLY A 581 -19.64 -1.31 18.78
N ILE A 582 -19.95 -2.54 18.35
CA ILE A 582 -19.36 -3.24 17.22
C ILE A 582 -20.50 -3.88 16.40
N ARG A 583 -20.57 -3.53 15.11
CA ARG A 583 -21.50 -4.13 14.14
C ARG A 583 -20.73 -4.81 13.01
N GLY A 584 -21.01 -6.08 12.78
CA GLY A 584 -20.46 -6.87 11.67
C GLY A 584 -21.55 -7.40 10.75
N LEU A 585 -21.35 -7.25 9.45
CA LEU A 585 -22.19 -7.79 8.38
C LEU A 585 -21.31 -8.58 7.41
N ASN A 586 -21.60 -9.86 7.19
CA ASN A 586 -20.83 -10.73 6.27
C ASN A 586 -19.32 -10.69 6.56
N VAL A 587 -18.94 -10.92 7.81
CA VAL A 587 -17.54 -10.85 8.27
C VAL A 587 -16.90 -12.23 8.30
N THR A 588 -15.60 -12.32 8.00
CA THR A 588 -14.86 -13.61 8.06
C THR A 588 -13.64 -13.52 8.97
N SER A 589 -13.48 -14.49 9.86
CA SER A 589 -12.29 -14.59 10.73
C SER A 589 -11.98 -13.35 11.57
N VAL A 590 -12.90 -12.96 12.45
CA VAL A 590 -12.76 -11.79 13.35
C VAL A 590 -12.33 -12.23 14.75
N THR A 591 -11.25 -11.67 15.27
CA THR A 591 -10.77 -11.92 16.64
C THR A 591 -10.83 -10.67 17.50
N MET A 592 -11.43 -10.78 18.68
CA MET A 592 -11.50 -9.73 19.70
C MET A 592 -10.87 -10.26 20.99
N SER A 593 -9.84 -9.59 21.50
CA SER A 593 -9.04 -10.07 22.64
C SER A 593 -8.77 -8.96 23.65
N ASN A 594 -9.05 -9.21 24.92
CA ASN A 594 -8.85 -8.22 25.99
C ASN A 594 -9.56 -6.88 25.73
N ILE A 595 -10.70 -6.91 25.01
CA ILE A 595 -11.48 -5.70 24.75
C ILE A 595 -12.46 -5.43 25.90
N VAL A 596 -12.82 -4.17 26.06
CA VAL A 596 -13.89 -3.75 26.97
C VAL A 596 -14.93 -3.02 26.14
N VAL A 597 -16.14 -3.57 26.10
CA VAL A 597 -17.33 -2.90 25.56
C VAL A 597 -18.27 -2.63 26.73
N ASN A 598 -18.52 -1.36 27.05
CA ASN A 598 -19.29 -0.95 28.21
C ASN A 598 -20.10 0.35 27.93
N GLY A 599 -20.63 0.98 28.97
CA GLY A 599 -21.49 2.16 28.82
C GLY A 599 -22.85 1.80 28.23
N THR A 600 -23.57 2.80 27.71
CA THR A 600 -24.88 2.57 27.06
C THR A 600 -24.69 2.39 25.57
N ASN A 601 -24.78 1.15 25.07
CA ASN A 601 -24.71 0.86 23.63
C ASN A 601 -26.09 0.50 23.07
N GLY A 602 -26.58 1.30 22.13
CA GLY A 602 -27.97 1.29 21.63
C GLY A 602 -28.83 2.38 22.27
N THR A 603 -29.87 2.84 21.57
CA THR A 603 -30.84 3.83 22.06
C THR A 603 -32.30 3.52 21.69
N SER A 604 -32.56 2.55 20.82
CA SER A 604 -33.89 2.30 20.26
C SER A 604 -34.77 1.28 21.01
N SER A 605 -36.05 1.34 20.66
CA SER A 605 -37.10 0.32 20.81
C SER A 605 -37.93 0.41 19.52
N PRO A 606 -37.99 -0.59 18.59
CA PRO A 606 -37.66 -2.02 18.67
C PRO A 606 -36.60 -2.51 17.63
N SER A 607 -35.54 -1.74 17.38
CA SER A 607 -34.49 -2.12 16.40
C SER A 607 -33.28 -2.79 17.06
N HIS A 608 -32.80 -3.85 16.41
CA HIS A 608 -31.68 -4.71 16.79
C HIS A 608 -30.36 -3.98 17.09
N GLU A 609 -30.23 -3.29 18.22
CA GLU A 609 -29.08 -2.47 18.65
C GLU A 609 -28.39 -3.03 19.89
N GLY A 610 -27.07 -2.87 20.01
CA GLY A 610 -26.34 -3.42 21.15
C GLY A 610 -24.82 -3.31 21.07
N SER A 611 -24.14 -3.97 22.01
CA SER A 611 -22.69 -3.87 22.17
C SER A 611 -21.93 -4.58 21.05
N VAL A 612 -22.15 -5.87 20.82
CA VAL A 612 -21.44 -6.63 19.78
C VAL A 612 -22.41 -7.52 19.00
N ILE A 613 -22.67 -7.17 17.74
CA ILE A 613 -23.66 -7.87 16.91
C ILE A 613 -23.06 -8.21 15.55
N PHE A 614 -23.05 -9.50 15.21
CA PHE A 614 -22.68 -10.01 13.89
C PHE A 614 -23.85 -10.70 13.20
N ASP A 615 -24.21 -10.19 12.03
CA ASP A 615 -25.08 -10.88 11.08
C ASP A 615 -24.21 -11.47 9.97
N ASN A 616 -24.21 -12.80 9.88
CA ASN A 616 -23.34 -13.61 9.03
C ASN A 616 -21.85 -13.44 9.36
N ALA A 617 -21.36 -14.28 10.28
CA ALA A 617 -19.95 -14.47 10.56
C ALA A 617 -19.44 -15.81 9.99
N PHE A 618 -18.31 -15.82 9.31
CA PHE A 618 -17.74 -17.01 8.67
C PHE A 618 -16.33 -17.32 9.16
N GLY A 619 -15.85 -18.53 8.87
CA GLY A 619 -14.50 -18.95 9.24
C GLY A 619 -14.34 -19.04 10.76
N THR A 620 -13.21 -18.59 11.29
CA THR A 620 -12.84 -18.73 12.71
C THR A 620 -12.88 -17.38 13.42
N CYS A 621 -13.88 -17.18 14.26
CA CYS A 621 -14.08 -15.96 15.03
C CYS A 621 -13.88 -16.21 16.53
N ALA A 622 -13.51 -15.16 17.28
CA ALA A 622 -13.31 -15.28 18.71
C ALA A 622 -13.56 -13.98 19.47
N LEU A 623 -14.09 -14.11 20.69
CA LEU A 623 -14.15 -13.10 21.74
C LEU A 623 -13.50 -13.71 22.99
N VAL A 624 -12.32 -13.22 23.36
CA VAL A 624 -11.51 -13.82 24.45
C VAL A 624 -11.04 -12.80 25.46
N ASN A 625 -11.00 -13.19 26.74
CA ASN A 625 -10.50 -12.36 27.85
C ASN A 625 -11.15 -10.96 27.92
N SER A 626 -12.40 -10.84 27.47
CA SER A 626 -13.03 -9.55 27.19
C SER A 626 -14.19 -9.27 28.14
N THR A 627 -14.57 -8.01 28.28
CA THR A 627 -15.75 -7.58 29.02
C THR A 627 -16.77 -6.98 28.04
N VAL A 628 -18.02 -7.44 28.08
CA VAL A 628 -19.11 -6.90 27.27
C VAL A 628 -20.31 -6.65 28.18
N ARG A 629 -20.69 -5.39 28.35
CA ARG A 629 -21.73 -4.96 29.29
C ARG A 629 -22.50 -3.74 28.78
N GLY A 630 -23.69 -3.51 29.35
CA GLY A 630 -24.43 -2.26 29.19
C GLY A 630 -25.17 -2.10 27.86
N SER A 631 -25.34 -3.18 27.10
CA SER A 631 -26.20 -3.19 25.92
C SER A 631 -27.65 -2.81 26.24
N ILE A 632 -28.30 -2.10 25.31
CA ILE A 632 -29.75 -1.94 25.32
C ILE A 632 -30.47 -3.25 25.05
N GLU A 633 -30.08 -4.03 24.04
CA GLU A 633 -30.61 -5.39 23.81
C GLU A 633 -29.59 -6.47 24.23
N ASP A 634 -28.96 -7.14 23.26
CA ASP A 634 -28.04 -8.25 23.47
C ASP A 634 -26.62 -7.72 23.74
N ASN A 635 -25.92 -8.31 24.72
CA ASN A 635 -24.50 -8.02 24.92
C ASN A 635 -23.69 -8.50 23.73
N PHE A 636 -23.87 -9.76 23.36
CA PHE A 636 -23.16 -10.38 22.26
C PHE A 636 -24.11 -11.26 21.43
N ARG A 637 -24.17 -11.03 20.12
CA ARG A 637 -25.02 -11.77 19.19
C ARG A 637 -24.26 -12.19 17.93
N VAL A 638 -24.43 -13.44 17.53
CA VAL A 638 -24.03 -13.95 16.21
C VAL A 638 -25.20 -14.71 15.62
N GLU A 639 -25.69 -14.26 14.47
CA GLU A 639 -26.70 -14.98 13.70
C GLU A 639 -26.23 -15.19 12.26
N ASN A 640 -26.32 -16.43 11.77
CA ASN A 640 -26.08 -16.72 10.36
C ASN A 640 -27.33 -17.29 9.71
N ASP A 641 -27.69 -16.74 8.56
CA ASP A 641 -28.76 -17.28 7.70
C ASP A 641 -28.17 -18.14 6.57
N SER A 642 -26.85 -18.08 6.34
CA SER A 642 -26.18 -18.91 5.33
C SER A 642 -24.70 -19.13 5.67
N GLY A 643 -24.02 -19.91 4.82
CA GLY A 643 -22.57 -20.13 4.91
C GLY A 643 -22.13 -20.94 6.13
N THR A 644 -20.81 -20.98 6.35
CA THR A 644 -20.19 -21.79 7.41
C THR A 644 -19.37 -20.95 8.38
N LEU A 645 -19.78 -20.98 9.65
CA LEU A 645 -18.99 -20.52 10.79
C LEU A 645 -18.27 -21.74 11.37
N THR A 646 -17.00 -21.90 11.03
CA THR A 646 -16.22 -23.11 11.41
C THR A 646 -15.93 -23.14 12.90
N SER A 647 -15.77 -21.98 13.53
CA SER A 647 -15.68 -21.86 14.98
C SER A 647 -15.99 -20.42 15.40
N PHE A 648 -16.86 -20.26 16.40
CA PHE A 648 -16.90 -19.07 17.23
C PHE A 648 -16.58 -19.42 18.68
N THR A 649 -15.48 -18.89 19.21
CA THR A 649 -15.11 -19.07 20.62
C THR A 649 -15.43 -17.81 21.42
N VAL A 650 -16.28 -17.92 22.44
CA VAL A 650 -16.41 -16.93 23.52
C VAL A 650 -15.75 -17.52 24.76
N ALA A 651 -14.62 -16.95 25.22
CA ALA A 651 -13.87 -17.56 26.32
C ALA A 651 -13.28 -16.57 27.33
N ASN A 652 -13.31 -16.94 28.60
CA ASN A 652 -12.76 -16.13 29.71
C ASN A 652 -13.33 -14.70 29.72
N CYS A 653 -14.59 -14.54 29.33
CA CYS A 653 -15.23 -13.24 29.20
C CYS A 653 -16.13 -12.94 30.40
N THR A 654 -16.32 -11.65 30.67
CA THR A 654 -17.34 -11.17 31.59
C THR A 654 -18.46 -10.52 30.81
N ILE A 655 -19.68 -11.07 30.91
CA ILE A 655 -20.83 -10.66 30.11
C ILE A 655 -21.99 -10.30 31.03
N GLY A 656 -22.58 -9.12 30.91
CA GLY A 656 -23.58 -8.73 31.89
C GLY A 656 -24.22 -7.36 31.79
N ASN A 657 -25.13 -7.07 32.73
CA ASN A 657 -25.75 -5.76 32.93
C ASN A 657 -26.40 -5.18 31.66
N ASN A 658 -27.24 -5.95 30.97
CA ASN A 658 -28.09 -5.39 29.92
C ASN A 658 -29.12 -4.40 30.49
N SER A 659 -29.67 -3.54 29.64
CA SER A 659 -30.66 -2.53 30.04
C SER A 659 -31.94 -3.15 30.64
N THR A 660 -32.80 -2.28 31.19
CA THR A 660 -34.07 -2.69 31.80
C THR A 660 -35.16 -3.07 30.79
N ASN A 661 -34.92 -2.91 29.48
CA ASN A 661 -35.90 -3.22 28.44
C ASN A 661 -36.07 -4.75 28.26
N SER A 662 -37.20 -5.18 27.68
CA SER A 662 -37.52 -6.60 27.48
C SER A 662 -36.81 -7.18 26.26
N GLY A 663 -36.24 -8.39 26.37
CA GLY A 663 -35.65 -9.13 25.24
C GLY A 663 -34.14 -9.41 25.35
N ASN A 664 -33.48 -8.88 26.38
CA ASN A 664 -32.04 -8.69 26.41
C ASN A 664 -31.20 -9.91 26.83
N ILE A 665 -30.54 -10.57 25.88
CA ILE A 665 -29.76 -11.79 26.10
C ILE A 665 -28.29 -11.44 26.41
N GLY A 666 -27.64 -12.24 27.26
CA GLY A 666 -26.19 -12.15 27.47
C GLY A 666 -25.42 -12.53 26.20
N VAL A 667 -25.50 -13.79 25.80
CA VAL A 667 -24.95 -14.31 24.54
C VAL A 667 -26.03 -14.98 23.71
N ARG A 668 -26.22 -14.52 22.48
CA ARG A 668 -27.12 -15.12 21.49
C ARG A 668 -26.32 -15.73 20.33
N ILE A 669 -26.54 -17.01 20.04
CA ILE A 669 -25.92 -17.71 18.91
C ILE A 669 -27.03 -18.42 18.13
N ALA A 670 -27.31 -18.02 16.89
CA ALA A 670 -28.39 -18.62 16.12
C ALA A 670 -27.99 -18.98 14.68
N SER A 671 -28.33 -20.21 14.26
CA SER A 671 -28.28 -20.61 12.85
C SER A 671 -29.70 -20.63 12.27
N LYS A 672 -29.88 -20.12 11.05
CA LYS A 672 -31.16 -20.10 10.35
C LYS A 672 -30.99 -20.51 8.89
N VAL A 673 -32.10 -20.75 8.20
CA VAL A 673 -32.18 -21.15 6.79
C VAL A 673 -31.25 -22.34 6.46
N SER A 674 -30.05 -22.09 5.94
CA SER A 674 -29.09 -23.11 5.50
C SER A 674 -27.72 -23.00 6.18
N ALA A 675 -27.58 -22.17 7.21
CA ALA A 675 -26.31 -21.95 7.89
C ALA A 675 -25.80 -23.21 8.62
N VAL A 676 -24.47 -23.37 8.65
CA VAL A 676 -23.78 -24.37 9.47
C VAL A 676 -22.85 -23.65 10.43
N MET A 677 -23.08 -23.79 11.73
CA MET A 677 -22.35 -23.09 12.76
C MET A 677 -21.77 -24.04 13.80
N THR A 678 -20.51 -23.80 14.17
CA THR A 678 -19.90 -24.40 15.36
C THR A 678 -19.47 -23.28 16.30
N ALA A 679 -19.87 -23.36 17.56
CA ALA A 679 -19.52 -22.36 18.57
C ALA A 679 -19.22 -22.98 19.94
N THR A 680 -18.50 -22.25 20.77
CA THR A 680 -18.19 -22.62 22.15
C THR A 680 -18.19 -21.40 23.04
N VAL A 681 -18.97 -21.45 24.13
CA VAL A 681 -18.97 -20.46 25.20
C VAL A 681 -18.38 -21.12 26.44
N ARG A 682 -17.20 -20.67 26.89
CA ARG A 682 -16.49 -21.34 27.99
C ARG A 682 -15.79 -20.42 28.99
N ASN A 683 -15.71 -20.84 30.24
CA ASN A 683 -15.04 -20.09 31.32
C ASN A 683 -15.51 -18.63 31.43
N CYS A 684 -16.74 -18.32 31.01
CA CYS A 684 -17.26 -16.96 31.07
C CYS A 684 -18.04 -16.75 32.37
N THR A 685 -18.05 -15.51 32.85
CA THR A 685 -18.89 -15.08 33.96
C THR A 685 -20.04 -14.23 33.41
N PHE A 686 -21.26 -14.69 33.63
CA PHE A 686 -22.51 -14.01 33.29
C PHE A 686 -23.09 -13.39 34.54
N GLN A 687 -23.30 -12.07 34.54
CA GLN A 687 -23.74 -11.32 35.72
C GLN A 687 -24.80 -10.27 35.33
N GLY A 688 -25.97 -10.26 35.97
CA GLY A 688 -26.93 -9.17 35.73
C GLY A 688 -27.61 -9.20 34.36
N ASN A 689 -27.63 -10.35 33.68
CA ASN A 689 -28.41 -10.49 32.44
C ASN A 689 -29.90 -10.58 32.77
N ARG A 690 -30.75 -9.90 31.99
CA ARG A 690 -32.16 -9.69 32.33
C ARG A 690 -33.10 -10.75 31.73
N THR A 691 -32.81 -11.32 30.56
CA THR A 691 -33.51 -12.50 30.02
C THR A 691 -32.60 -13.73 30.09
N ASP A 692 -32.25 -14.34 28.96
CA ASP A 692 -31.41 -15.53 28.91
C ASP A 692 -29.94 -15.13 29.04
N SER A 693 -29.16 -15.82 29.88
CA SER A 693 -27.72 -15.55 29.91
C SER A 693 -27.03 -16.10 28.67
N ILE A 694 -27.42 -17.30 28.24
CA ILE A 694 -26.98 -17.91 26.99
C ILE A 694 -28.21 -18.44 26.26
N ASN A 695 -28.45 -17.93 25.06
CA ASN A 695 -29.50 -18.42 24.16
C ASN A 695 -28.87 -18.96 22.86
N CYS A 696 -29.22 -20.18 22.50
CA CYS A 696 -28.73 -20.86 21.32
C CYS A 696 -29.91 -21.43 20.53
N ASP A 697 -29.95 -21.18 19.23
CA ASP A 697 -31.09 -21.57 18.39
C ASP A 697 -30.66 -22.10 17.02
N ALA A 698 -31.36 -23.12 16.52
CA ALA A 698 -31.26 -23.57 15.12
C ALA A 698 -32.66 -23.67 14.50
N GLY A 699 -32.89 -22.84 13.48
CA GLY A 699 -34.13 -22.82 12.69
C GLY A 699 -33.98 -23.43 11.29
N ASP A 700 -35.11 -23.56 10.59
CA ASP A 700 -35.21 -24.02 9.20
C ASP A 700 -34.43 -25.32 8.93
N THR A 701 -33.49 -25.34 7.99
CA THR A 701 -32.64 -26.51 7.66
C THR A 701 -31.20 -26.34 8.16
N SER A 702 -30.99 -25.41 9.11
CA SER A 702 -29.66 -25.07 9.60
C SER A 702 -29.13 -26.08 10.62
N THR A 703 -27.82 -26.04 10.86
CA THR A 703 -27.15 -26.87 11.86
C THR A 703 -26.33 -26.01 12.82
N LEU A 704 -26.55 -26.20 14.13
CA LEU A 704 -25.77 -25.59 15.19
C LEU A 704 -25.09 -26.68 16.03
N THR A 705 -23.76 -26.65 16.10
CA THR A 705 -22.99 -27.40 17.09
C THR A 705 -22.48 -26.44 18.16
N ILE A 706 -22.90 -26.63 19.42
CA ILE A 706 -22.66 -25.69 20.51
C ILE A 706 -22.10 -26.37 21.77
N GLY A 707 -20.94 -25.89 22.22
CA GLY A 707 -20.39 -26.20 23.54
C GLY A 707 -20.64 -25.07 24.54
N ILE A 708 -21.23 -25.37 25.69
CA ILE A 708 -21.44 -24.42 26.79
C ILE A 708 -20.77 -25.02 28.03
N LEU A 709 -19.55 -24.59 28.30
CA LEU A 709 -18.62 -25.29 29.18
C LEU A 709 -18.17 -24.40 30.34
N THR A 710 -18.23 -24.90 31.58
CA THR A 710 -17.55 -24.27 32.73
C THR A 710 -17.85 -22.79 32.94
N ASN A 711 -19.04 -22.33 32.54
CA ASN A 711 -19.46 -20.94 32.74
C ASN A 711 -20.04 -20.75 34.14
N THR A 712 -19.96 -19.52 34.64
CA THR A 712 -20.57 -19.11 35.92
C THR A 712 -21.68 -18.10 35.63
N ILE A 713 -22.92 -18.41 36.00
CA ILE A 713 -24.09 -17.57 35.78
C ILE A 713 -24.66 -17.17 37.13
N ILE A 714 -24.58 -15.88 37.46
CA ILE A 714 -24.92 -15.34 38.79
C ILE A 714 -25.76 -14.07 38.71
N ALA A 715 -26.38 -13.73 39.83
CA ALA A 715 -27.10 -12.48 40.03
C ALA A 715 -26.21 -11.24 39.82
N GLY A 716 -26.76 -10.21 39.18
CA GLY A 716 -26.16 -8.87 39.12
C GLY A 716 -26.34 -8.07 40.42
N THR A 717 -25.59 -6.96 40.52
CA THR A 717 -25.76 -5.96 41.59
C THR A 717 -27.15 -5.32 41.49
N GLY A 718 -28.00 -5.48 42.50
CA GLY A 718 -29.38 -4.96 42.51
C GLY A 718 -30.49 -6.02 42.50
N GLY A 719 -30.16 -7.31 42.59
CA GLY A 719 -31.13 -8.37 42.91
C GLY A 719 -32.19 -8.63 41.84
N ASN A 720 -31.96 -8.24 40.58
CA ASN A 720 -32.92 -8.34 39.47
C ASN A 720 -32.36 -9.09 38.25
N ASN A 721 -31.72 -10.25 38.44
CA ASN A 721 -31.74 -11.24 37.35
C ASN A 721 -33.19 -11.71 37.22
N GLN A 722 -34.04 -11.02 36.45
CA GLN A 722 -35.38 -11.51 36.09
C GLN A 722 -35.31 -12.43 34.86
N GLY A 723 -34.18 -13.14 34.74
CA GLY A 723 -33.92 -14.02 33.61
C GLY A 723 -34.81 -15.24 33.70
N ASN A 724 -35.67 -15.41 32.70
CA ASN A 724 -36.49 -16.61 32.60
C ASN A 724 -35.58 -17.86 32.57
N LEU A 725 -34.43 -17.83 31.88
CA LEU A 725 -33.57 -19.00 31.67
C LEU A 725 -32.07 -18.69 31.91
N GLY A 726 -31.33 -19.59 32.56
CA GLY A 726 -29.87 -19.50 32.64
C GLY A 726 -29.22 -19.85 31.29
N ILE A 727 -29.46 -21.07 30.83
CA ILE A 727 -29.05 -21.57 29.52
C ILE A 727 -30.30 -22.04 28.76
N ASN A 728 -30.49 -21.54 27.55
CA ASN A 728 -31.55 -21.93 26.65
C ASN A 728 -30.97 -22.45 25.33
N VAL A 729 -31.28 -23.70 25.00
CA VAL A 729 -30.90 -24.33 23.73
C VAL A 729 -32.18 -24.78 23.04
N THR A 730 -32.48 -24.17 21.91
CA THR A 730 -33.72 -24.37 21.18
C THR A 730 -33.50 -24.84 19.75
N THR A 731 -34.51 -25.51 19.21
CA THR A 731 -34.67 -25.68 17.77
C THR A 731 -36.11 -25.41 17.36
N ALA A 732 -36.28 -24.96 16.12
CA ALA A 732 -37.56 -24.79 15.47
C ALA A 732 -37.50 -25.31 14.01
N LEU A 733 -38.67 -25.65 13.46
CA LEU A 733 -38.81 -26.21 12.11
C LEU A 733 -37.95 -27.47 11.94
N ASN A 734 -37.08 -27.55 10.92
CA ASN A 734 -36.27 -28.73 10.60
C ASN A 734 -34.82 -28.62 11.14
N GLY A 735 -34.58 -27.73 12.10
CA GLY A 735 -33.24 -27.39 12.57
C GLY A 735 -32.55 -28.56 13.26
N GLN A 736 -31.21 -28.54 13.23
CA GLN A 736 -30.39 -29.53 13.90
C GLN A 736 -29.49 -28.87 14.95
N VAL A 737 -29.53 -29.37 16.20
CA VAL A 737 -28.69 -28.88 17.29
C VAL A 737 -27.90 -30.00 17.93
N ASN A 738 -26.57 -29.88 17.91
CA ASN A 738 -25.67 -30.73 18.66
C ASN A 738 -25.14 -29.96 19.87
N PHE A 739 -25.52 -30.31 21.09
CA PHE A 739 -25.20 -29.54 22.29
C PHE A 739 -24.31 -30.29 23.29
N ASN A 740 -23.43 -29.57 23.97
CA ASN A 740 -22.65 -30.07 25.10
C ASN A 740 -22.68 -29.02 26.21
N ILE A 741 -23.55 -29.21 27.21
CA ILE A 741 -23.71 -28.34 28.37
C ILE A 741 -23.03 -29.01 29.56
N ASP A 742 -21.81 -28.57 29.89
CA ASP A 742 -20.94 -29.28 30.82
C ASP A 742 -20.28 -28.38 31.87
N GLY A 743 -20.35 -28.79 33.13
CA GLY A 743 -19.58 -28.16 34.22
C GLY A 743 -19.99 -26.71 34.53
N ASN A 744 -21.16 -26.25 34.08
CA ASN A 744 -21.60 -24.88 34.32
C ASN A 744 -22.12 -24.72 35.76
N LYS A 745 -21.90 -23.55 36.33
CA LYS A 745 -22.44 -23.12 37.62
C LYS A 745 -23.54 -22.08 37.37
N ILE A 746 -24.75 -22.37 37.79
CA ILE A 746 -25.95 -21.57 37.47
C ILE A 746 -26.65 -21.21 38.77
N GLY A 747 -26.84 -19.92 39.03
CA GLY A 747 -27.32 -19.40 40.31
C GLY A 747 -26.33 -19.55 41.46
N THR A 748 -25.05 -19.79 41.16
CA THR A 748 -23.96 -19.85 42.13
C THR A 748 -22.60 -19.60 41.47
N ASP A 749 -21.67 -19.03 42.23
CA ASP A 749 -20.24 -18.98 41.91
C ASP A 749 -19.48 -20.25 42.38
N GLY A 750 -20.19 -21.18 43.03
CA GLY A 750 -19.66 -22.38 43.68
C GLY A 750 -19.40 -22.21 45.18
N VAL A 751 -19.62 -21.01 45.73
CA VAL A 751 -19.48 -20.70 47.16
C VAL A 751 -20.80 -20.16 47.71
N THR A 752 -21.43 -19.23 47.01
CA THR A 752 -22.65 -18.55 47.41
C THR A 752 -23.82 -18.96 46.52
N SER A 753 -24.97 -19.28 47.12
CA SER A 753 -26.23 -19.46 46.41
C SER A 753 -26.85 -18.10 46.12
N GLN A 754 -27.28 -17.87 44.87
CA GLN A 754 -27.81 -16.59 44.41
C GLN A 754 -29.26 -16.79 43.91
N PRO A 755 -30.25 -16.01 44.40
CA PRO A 755 -31.65 -16.34 44.16
C PRO A 755 -32.22 -15.57 42.98
N LEU A 756 -32.47 -16.15 41.80
CA LEU A 756 -33.08 -15.35 40.72
C LEU A 756 -33.52 -16.01 39.39
N LEU A 757 -33.29 -17.30 39.11
CA LEU A 757 -33.62 -17.85 37.78
C LEU A 757 -34.98 -18.56 37.81
N ASN A 758 -35.82 -18.42 36.78
CA ASN A 758 -37.00 -19.28 36.65
C ASN A 758 -36.57 -20.70 36.25
N THR A 759 -35.78 -20.85 35.18
CA THR A 759 -35.24 -22.14 34.78
C THR A 759 -33.71 -22.11 34.67
N GLY A 760 -33.03 -23.13 35.20
CA GLY A 760 -31.57 -23.20 35.13
C GLY A 760 -31.08 -23.51 33.72
N ILE A 761 -31.44 -24.70 33.22
CA ILE A 761 -31.10 -25.20 31.88
C ILE A 761 -32.36 -25.64 31.17
N ASN A 762 -32.59 -25.14 29.97
CA ASN A 762 -33.68 -25.53 29.10
C ASN A 762 -33.15 -26.04 27.74
N VAL A 763 -33.47 -27.28 27.42
CA VAL A 763 -33.27 -27.89 26.10
C VAL A 763 -34.66 -28.11 25.51
N PHE A 764 -35.02 -27.36 24.48
CA PHE A 764 -36.40 -27.26 24.02
C PHE A 764 -36.56 -27.41 22.50
N ASN A 765 -37.36 -28.39 22.08
CA ASN A 765 -37.87 -28.47 20.71
C ASN A 765 -39.30 -27.92 20.67
N GLY A 766 -39.47 -26.79 19.98
CA GLY A 766 -40.75 -26.10 19.80
C GLY A 766 -41.38 -26.26 18.43
N THR A 767 -40.95 -27.22 17.60
CA THR A 767 -41.40 -27.35 16.21
C THR A 767 -42.89 -27.67 16.06
N LEU A 768 -43.68 -26.68 15.64
CA LEU A 768 -45.15 -26.77 15.58
C LEU A 768 -45.72 -27.44 14.30
N VAL A 769 -44.88 -27.97 13.40
CA VAL A 769 -45.36 -28.61 12.15
C VAL A 769 -45.75 -30.08 12.41
N THR A 770 -46.62 -30.65 11.57
CA THR A 770 -47.10 -32.05 11.70
C THR A 770 -46.51 -33.03 10.68
N SER A 771 -45.77 -32.52 9.68
CA SER A 771 -45.14 -33.29 8.61
C SER A 771 -43.88 -32.57 8.09
N GLY A 772 -43.03 -33.28 7.35
CA GLY A 772 -41.75 -32.75 6.83
C GLY A 772 -40.53 -33.40 7.47
N THR A 773 -39.40 -32.69 7.47
CA THR A 773 -38.17 -33.14 8.11
C THR A 773 -38.25 -32.83 9.60
N PRO A 774 -38.18 -33.82 10.50
CA PRO A 774 -38.29 -33.57 11.94
C PRO A 774 -37.09 -32.75 12.45
N ALA A 775 -37.34 -31.88 13.44
CA ALA A 775 -36.25 -31.24 14.17
C ALA A 775 -35.43 -32.32 14.91
N PHE A 776 -34.12 -32.10 15.03
CA PHE A 776 -33.25 -33.04 15.73
C PHE A 776 -32.33 -32.31 16.69
N MET A 777 -32.42 -32.67 17.97
CA MET A 777 -31.46 -32.23 18.97
C MET A 777 -30.75 -33.43 19.58
N SER A 778 -29.42 -33.36 19.67
CA SER A 778 -28.64 -34.40 20.34
C SER A 778 -27.52 -33.82 21.20
N GLY A 779 -27.25 -34.42 22.36
CA GLY A 779 -26.22 -33.88 23.22
C GLY A 779 -26.17 -34.37 24.66
N THR A 780 -25.36 -33.68 25.46
CA THR A 780 -25.20 -33.96 26.89
C THR A 780 -25.50 -32.73 27.74
N VAL A 781 -26.17 -32.95 28.87
CA VAL A 781 -26.28 -31.99 29.98
C VAL A 781 -25.65 -32.67 31.19
N ARG A 782 -24.38 -32.37 31.48
CA ARG A 782 -23.64 -33.11 32.51
C ARG A 782 -22.81 -32.27 33.45
N SER A 783 -22.59 -32.77 34.66
CA SER A 783 -21.73 -32.15 35.68
C SER A 783 -22.07 -30.70 36.02
N ASN A 784 -23.29 -30.23 35.71
CA ASN A 784 -23.68 -28.85 35.99
C ASN A 784 -24.13 -28.71 37.45
N THR A 785 -23.83 -27.57 38.06
CA THR A 785 -24.36 -27.17 39.37
C THR A 785 -25.41 -26.11 39.16
N VAL A 786 -26.67 -26.44 39.44
CA VAL A 786 -27.81 -25.52 39.32
C VAL A 786 -28.35 -25.25 40.72
N VAL A 787 -28.30 -24.00 41.14
CA VAL A 787 -28.81 -23.55 42.45
C VAL A 787 -29.87 -22.49 42.22
N ASN A 788 -31.03 -22.66 42.84
CA ASN A 788 -32.13 -21.70 42.79
C ASN A 788 -32.61 -21.34 41.36
N ALA A 789 -33.23 -22.33 40.73
CA ALA A 789 -34.03 -22.19 39.52
C ALA A 789 -35.54 -22.16 39.86
N GLY A 790 -35.95 -21.13 40.61
CA GLY A 790 -37.36 -20.81 40.80
C GLY A 790 -37.82 -20.70 42.26
N ALA A 791 -36.95 -20.48 43.25
CA ALA A 791 -37.40 -20.38 44.64
C ALA A 791 -38.45 -19.26 44.81
N GLY A 792 -39.71 -19.65 45.02
CA GLY A 792 -40.87 -18.74 45.14
C GLY A 792 -41.65 -18.46 43.84
N GLN A 793 -41.28 -19.04 42.70
CA GLN A 793 -42.00 -18.94 41.41
C GLN A 793 -42.10 -20.31 40.71
N SER A 794 -42.94 -20.43 39.67
CA SER A 794 -42.99 -21.62 38.78
C SER A 794 -41.72 -21.65 37.92
N GLY A 795 -41.02 -22.79 37.87
CA GLY A 795 -39.73 -22.94 37.20
C GLY A 795 -39.03 -24.29 37.39
N PHE A 796 -38.00 -24.56 36.56
CA PHE A 796 -37.34 -25.88 36.47
C PHE A 796 -35.82 -25.79 36.74
N GLY A 797 -35.24 -26.74 37.47
CA GLY A 797 -33.77 -26.84 37.54
C GLY A 797 -33.15 -27.14 36.17
N ILE A 798 -33.50 -28.31 35.63
CA ILE A 798 -33.15 -28.75 34.28
C ILE A 798 -34.42 -29.20 33.57
N ARG A 799 -34.65 -28.72 32.35
CA ARG A 799 -35.77 -29.12 31.51
C ARG A 799 -35.29 -29.61 30.15
N VAL A 800 -35.73 -30.80 29.77
CA VAL A 800 -35.64 -31.35 28.42
C VAL A 800 -37.06 -31.52 27.89
N PHE A 801 -37.51 -30.59 27.05
CA PHE A 801 -38.89 -30.56 26.60
C PHE A 801 -39.00 -30.65 25.09
N ASN A 802 -39.73 -31.65 24.62
CA ASN A 802 -40.09 -31.82 23.22
C ASN A 802 -41.60 -31.65 23.08
N SER A 803 -42.01 -30.48 22.60
CA SER A 803 -43.42 -30.13 22.43
C SER A 803 -43.87 -30.16 20.97
N GLY A 804 -43.02 -30.67 20.06
CA GLY A 804 -43.15 -30.49 18.61
C GLY A 804 -42.68 -31.67 17.78
N TYR A 805 -42.84 -31.60 16.44
CA TYR A 805 -42.41 -32.68 15.55
C TYR A 805 -40.89 -32.78 15.48
N GLY A 806 -40.34 -33.77 16.18
CA GLY A 806 -38.89 -33.93 16.26
C GLY A 806 -38.43 -34.92 17.32
N THR A 807 -37.12 -35.09 17.39
CA THR A 807 -36.45 -35.97 18.35
C THR A 807 -35.47 -35.19 19.21
N ILE A 808 -35.47 -35.46 20.51
CA ILE A 808 -34.39 -35.06 21.42
C ILE A 808 -33.67 -36.33 21.91
N ALA A 809 -32.38 -36.45 21.64
CA ALA A 809 -31.50 -37.49 22.16
C ALA A 809 -30.52 -36.89 23.18
N ALA A 810 -30.78 -37.03 24.49
CA ALA A 810 -30.02 -36.31 25.51
C ALA A 810 -29.51 -37.23 26.64
N ASN A 811 -28.22 -37.14 26.97
CA ASN A 811 -27.69 -37.70 28.22
C ASN A 811 -27.61 -36.60 29.29
N VAL A 812 -28.51 -36.69 30.27
CA VAL A 812 -28.58 -35.80 31.45
C VAL A 812 -27.96 -36.52 32.64
N SER A 813 -26.70 -36.21 32.96
CA SER A 813 -25.94 -37.00 33.93
C SER A 813 -25.03 -36.24 34.89
N GLY A 814 -24.92 -36.73 36.12
CA GLY A 814 -23.99 -36.16 37.11
C GLY A 814 -24.26 -34.71 37.49
N ASN A 815 -25.46 -34.18 37.24
CA ASN A 815 -25.80 -32.80 37.60
C ASN A 815 -26.17 -32.70 39.08
N ASN A 816 -25.83 -31.59 39.71
CA ASN A 816 -26.23 -31.24 41.07
C ASN A 816 -27.23 -30.08 41.01
N VAL A 817 -28.51 -30.38 41.22
CA VAL A 817 -29.61 -29.43 41.20
C VAL A 817 -30.07 -29.22 42.64
N SER A 818 -30.14 -27.97 43.09
CA SER A 818 -30.56 -27.64 44.45
C SER A 818 -31.41 -26.37 44.53
N ASN A 819 -32.22 -26.26 45.58
CA ASN A 819 -33.03 -25.08 45.91
C ASN A 819 -34.03 -24.68 44.81
N VAL A 820 -34.55 -25.65 44.06
CA VAL A 820 -35.60 -25.41 43.05
C VAL A 820 -36.96 -25.21 43.74
N GLY A 821 -37.77 -24.28 43.21
CA GLY A 821 -39.08 -23.90 43.76
C GLY A 821 -40.25 -24.80 43.36
N LEU A 822 -41.38 -24.20 42.93
CA LEU A 822 -42.71 -24.83 42.95
C LEU A 822 -42.94 -25.98 41.94
N ASP A 823 -42.17 -26.10 40.85
CA ASP A 823 -42.41 -27.15 39.83
C ASP A 823 -41.47 -28.36 39.97
N TYR A 824 -40.40 -28.44 39.17
CA TYR A 824 -39.56 -29.66 39.09
C TYR A 824 -38.08 -29.37 39.13
N GLY A 825 -37.33 -30.18 39.90
CA GLY A 825 -35.88 -30.16 39.87
C GLY A 825 -35.32 -30.54 38.49
N LEU A 826 -35.75 -31.68 37.96
CA LEU A 826 -35.43 -32.15 36.63
C LEU A 826 -36.70 -32.65 35.94
N LEU A 827 -37.03 -32.07 34.79
CA LEU A 827 -38.15 -32.49 33.94
C LEU A 827 -37.64 -32.99 32.59
N VAL A 828 -38.05 -34.19 32.19
CA VAL A 828 -38.08 -34.58 30.79
C VAL A 828 -39.54 -34.73 30.35
N GLU A 829 -39.94 -34.01 29.31
CA GLU A 829 -41.29 -34.12 28.78
C GLU A 829 -41.27 -34.32 27.25
N ALA A 830 -42.03 -35.31 26.79
CA ALA A 830 -42.39 -35.48 25.38
C ALA A 830 -43.90 -35.31 25.27
N SER A 831 -44.35 -34.21 24.69
CA SER A 831 -45.76 -33.90 24.54
C SER A 831 -46.09 -33.42 23.13
N SER A 832 -47.30 -33.71 22.66
CA SER A 832 -47.88 -33.12 21.46
C SER A 832 -48.48 -31.72 21.70
N ASN A 833 -48.12 -31.05 22.80
CA ASN A 833 -48.85 -29.87 23.29
C ASN A 833 -48.33 -28.55 22.68
N SER A 834 -48.94 -28.13 21.58
CA SER A 834 -48.95 -26.72 21.19
C SER A 834 -50.08 -26.41 20.20
N GLY A 835 -51.21 -25.91 20.73
CA GLY A 835 -52.12 -25.00 20.01
C GLY A 835 -53.01 -25.55 18.90
N THR A 836 -52.50 -26.30 17.92
CA THR A 836 -53.26 -26.71 16.72
C THR A 836 -52.71 -27.93 15.99
N ALA A 837 -51.50 -28.40 16.33
CA ALA A 837 -50.75 -29.39 15.55
C ALA A 837 -50.59 -30.74 16.28
N ASN A 838 -51.15 -31.81 15.70
CA ASN A 838 -51.04 -33.19 16.16
C ASN A 838 -49.65 -33.81 15.85
N ALA A 839 -48.56 -33.24 16.37
CA ALA A 839 -47.19 -33.61 16.04
C ALA A 839 -46.67 -34.80 16.89
N PRO A 840 -46.12 -35.88 16.29
CA PRO A 840 -45.42 -36.93 17.04
C PRO A 840 -44.04 -36.43 17.49
N CYS A 841 -43.66 -36.75 18.72
CA CYS A 841 -42.38 -36.31 19.28
C CYS A 841 -41.72 -37.44 20.07
N THR A 842 -40.39 -37.55 19.99
CA THR A 842 -39.64 -38.60 20.69
C THR A 842 -38.54 -37.99 21.54
N ASN A 843 -38.47 -38.40 22.80
CA ASN A 843 -37.31 -38.19 23.65
C ASN A 843 -36.62 -39.52 23.90
N THR A 844 -35.33 -39.57 23.65
CA THR A 844 -34.45 -40.68 23.95
C THR A 844 -33.43 -40.16 24.96
N VAL A 845 -33.59 -40.51 26.24
CA VAL A 845 -32.88 -39.84 27.33
C VAL A 845 -32.20 -40.78 28.31
N GLY A 846 -30.99 -40.42 28.70
CA GLY A 846 -30.33 -40.98 29.88
C GLY A 846 -30.47 -40.00 31.02
N VAL A 847 -31.08 -40.40 32.13
CA VAL A 847 -31.14 -39.61 33.36
C VAL A 847 -30.37 -40.40 34.41
N THR A 848 -29.08 -40.11 34.55
CA THR A 848 -28.15 -40.97 35.31
C THR A 848 -27.28 -40.21 36.31
N GLY A 849 -27.18 -40.69 37.54
CA GLY A 849 -26.24 -40.11 38.52
C GLY A 849 -26.52 -38.66 38.92
N ASN A 850 -27.73 -38.13 38.70
CA ASN A 850 -28.06 -36.76 39.09
C ASN A 850 -28.41 -36.69 40.58
N THR A 851 -28.00 -35.61 41.24
CA THR A 851 -28.42 -35.27 42.61
C THR A 851 -29.39 -34.10 42.53
N VAL A 852 -30.64 -34.30 42.94
CA VAL A 852 -31.71 -33.30 42.81
C VAL A 852 -32.38 -33.04 44.15
N ASN A 853 -32.06 -31.89 44.74
CA ASN A 853 -32.54 -31.44 46.03
C ASN A 853 -33.53 -30.27 45.85
N VAL A 854 -34.81 -30.48 46.09
CA VAL A 854 -35.84 -29.44 45.90
C VAL A 854 -36.35 -28.90 47.23
N LEU A 855 -36.92 -27.68 47.21
CA LEU A 855 -37.51 -27.06 48.40
C LEU A 855 -38.89 -27.67 48.71
N SER A 856 -39.37 -27.44 49.94
CA SER A 856 -40.73 -27.83 50.30
C SER A 856 -41.76 -27.11 49.45
N GLY A 857 -42.64 -27.86 48.78
CA GLY A 857 -43.66 -27.33 47.87
C GLY A 857 -43.35 -27.48 46.38
N ALA A 858 -42.19 -28.01 46.00
CA ALA A 858 -41.96 -28.53 44.65
C ALA A 858 -42.91 -29.71 44.36
N LEU A 859 -43.35 -29.87 43.11
CA LEU A 859 -44.13 -31.03 42.69
C LEU A 859 -43.28 -32.30 42.78
N ASP A 860 -42.22 -32.39 41.96
CA ASP A 860 -41.30 -33.52 41.99
C ASP A 860 -39.83 -33.08 41.92
N ALA A 861 -38.94 -33.87 42.51
CA ALA A 861 -37.52 -33.71 42.25
C ALA A 861 -37.18 -34.11 40.81
N ILE A 862 -37.60 -35.29 40.37
CA ILE A 862 -37.35 -35.81 39.02
C ILE A 862 -38.66 -36.29 38.41
N ARG A 863 -39.06 -35.72 37.27
CA ARG A 863 -40.23 -36.14 36.50
C ARG A 863 -39.86 -36.48 35.06
N LEU A 864 -40.30 -37.64 34.59
CA LEU A 864 -40.30 -37.97 33.16
C LEU A 864 -41.73 -38.20 32.70
N GLN A 865 -42.22 -37.40 31.76
CA GLN A 865 -43.62 -37.42 31.36
C GLN A 865 -43.81 -37.50 29.84
N ALA A 866 -44.53 -38.53 29.39
CA ALA A 866 -44.98 -38.68 28.02
C ALA A 866 -46.49 -38.36 27.93
N ARG A 867 -46.91 -37.51 26.99
CA ARG A 867 -48.31 -37.12 26.79
C ARG A 867 -48.75 -37.22 25.33
N GLY A 868 -49.98 -37.64 25.08
CA GLY A 868 -50.58 -37.61 23.74
C GLY A 868 -49.86 -38.56 22.78
N ARG A 869 -49.24 -38.02 21.72
CA ARG A 869 -48.40 -38.81 20.78
C ARG A 869 -46.92 -38.81 21.12
N GLY A 870 -46.55 -38.33 22.31
CA GLY A 870 -45.17 -38.34 22.78
C GLY A 870 -44.67 -39.75 23.07
N VAL A 871 -43.40 -39.97 22.73
CA VAL A 871 -42.65 -41.19 23.05
C VAL A 871 -41.48 -40.82 23.95
N ILE A 872 -41.31 -41.51 25.07
CA ILE A 872 -40.09 -41.45 25.87
C ILE A 872 -39.42 -42.83 25.85
N ASN A 873 -38.15 -42.88 25.47
CA ASN A 873 -37.24 -44.00 25.70
C ASN A 873 -36.23 -43.56 26.77
N ALA A 874 -36.26 -44.17 27.96
CA ALA A 874 -35.48 -43.67 29.09
C ALA A 874 -34.59 -44.74 29.72
N ARG A 875 -33.34 -44.36 30.02
CA ARG A 875 -32.46 -45.01 31.00
C ARG A 875 -32.48 -44.18 32.27
N ILE A 876 -32.91 -44.74 33.40
CA ILE A 876 -33.02 -44.00 34.67
C ILE A 876 -32.30 -44.79 35.77
N ASN A 877 -31.11 -44.36 36.19
CA ASN A 877 -30.36 -45.05 37.23
C ASN A 877 -29.45 -44.13 38.05
N SER A 878 -29.05 -44.58 39.23
CA SER A 878 -28.10 -43.93 40.13
C SER A 878 -28.46 -42.49 40.53
N ASN A 879 -29.70 -42.05 40.35
CA ASN A 879 -30.12 -40.72 40.76
C ASN A 879 -30.39 -40.69 42.27
N VAL A 880 -30.17 -39.51 42.85
CA VAL A 880 -30.44 -39.18 44.25
C VAL A 880 -31.41 -38.02 44.25
N SER A 881 -32.46 -38.11 45.05
CA SER A 881 -33.37 -36.99 45.24
C SER A 881 -33.72 -36.76 46.69
N ASN A 882 -33.84 -35.49 47.06
CA ASN A 882 -34.23 -35.06 48.39
C ASN A 882 -35.21 -33.90 48.32
N GLY A 883 -36.11 -33.81 49.28
CA GLY A 883 -37.17 -32.81 49.32
C GLY A 883 -38.10 -33.02 50.51
N GLY A 884 -39.20 -32.26 50.56
CA GLY A 884 -40.19 -32.38 51.62
C GLY A 884 -41.53 -31.75 51.24
N GLY A 885 -42.58 -32.08 51.98
CA GLY A 885 -43.95 -31.59 51.74
C GLY A 885 -44.94 -32.71 51.36
N ALA A 886 -46.23 -32.46 51.57
CA ALA A 886 -47.29 -33.41 51.23
C ALA A 886 -47.40 -33.57 49.71
N GLY A 887 -47.35 -34.80 49.20
CA GLY A 887 -47.46 -35.10 47.77
C GLY A 887 -46.16 -35.09 46.99
N PHE A 888 -45.02 -34.78 47.62
CA PHE A 888 -43.70 -34.81 47.00
C PHE A 888 -43.37 -36.17 46.36
N ARG A 889 -42.80 -36.17 45.16
CA ARG A 889 -42.17 -37.33 44.54
C ARG A 889 -40.69 -37.08 44.31
N GLY A 890 -39.87 -37.99 44.81
CA GLY A 890 -38.44 -38.03 44.52
C GLY A 890 -38.14 -38.47 43.09
N LEU A 891 -38.96 -39.36 42.52
CA LEU A 891 -38.95 -39.75 41.11
C LEU A 891 -40.35 -40.18 40.68
N GLU A 892 -40.93 -39.49 39.70
CA GLU A 892 -42.18 -39.89 39.04
C GLU A 892 -41.95 -40.14 37.54
N ILE A 893 -42.47 -41.25 37.04
CA ILE A 893 -42.70 -41.41 35.59
C ILE A 893 -44.18 -41.35 35.27
N ARG A 894 -44.54 -40.69 34.16
CA ARG A 894 -45.94 -40.46 33.81
C ARG A 894 -46.21 -40.71 32.33
N GLN A 895 -47.12 -41.62 32.04
CA GLN A 895 -47.74 -41.83 30.74
C GLN A 895 -49.17 -41.32 30.81
N ALA A 896 -49.48 -40.24 30.08
CA ALA A 896 -50.78 -39.59 30.12
C ALA A 896 -51.47 -39.54 28.76
N ASN A 897 -52.79 -39.69 28.80
CA ASN A 897 -53.66 -39.38 27.67
C ASN A 897 -53.66 -37.87 27.39
N GLN A 898 -53.81 -37.50 26.12
CA GLN A 898 -54.09 -36.13 25.72
C GLN A 898 -55.19 -36.11 24.67
N THR A 899 -56.21 -35.29 24.90
CA THR A 899 -57.26 -34.99 23.92
C THR A 899 -56.80 -33.81 23.08
N ILE A 900 -56.71 -33.99 21.76
CA ILE A 900 -56.31 -32.91 20.84
C ILE A 900 -57.57 -32.20 20.31
N PRO A 901 -57.64 -30.85 20.33
CA PRO A 901 -58.86 -30.10 19.99
C PRO A 901 -59.43 -30.36 18.59
N ALA A 902 -58.56 -30.64 17.61
CA ALA A 902 -58.98 -30.99 16.25
C ALA A 902 -59.39 -32.48 16.17
N GLY A 903 -60.67 -32.77 16.40
CA GLY A 903 -61.29 -34.08 16.11
C GLY A 903 -61.58 -34.98 17.32
N GLY A 904 -61.30 -34.56 18.56
CA GLY A 904 -61.72 -35.28 19.77
C GLY A 904 -61.03 -36.62 20.02
N THR A 905 -60.02 -36.99 19.21
CA THR A 905 -59.25 -38.22 19.38
C THR A 905 -58.37 -38.14 20.63
N ILE A 906 -58.48 -39.14 21.49
CA ILE A 906 -57.60 -39.33 22.65
C ILE A 906 -56.38 -40.11 22.19
N TYR A 907 -55.19 -39.53 22.34
CA TYR A 907 -53.93 -40.21 22.11
C TYR A 907 -53.30 -40.61 23.45
N THR A 908 -52.81 -41.85 23.52
CA THR A 908 -52.04 -42.35 24.67
C THR A 908 -50.57 -42.38 24.30
N ALA A 909 -49.75 -41.76 25.14
CA ALA A 909 -48.31 -41.67 24.94
C ALA A 909 -47.62 -43.03 25.07
N THR A 910 -46.40 -43.17 24.58
CA THR A 910 -45.56 -44.35 24.81
C THR A 910 -44.45 -44.01 25.78
N PHE A 911 -44.25 -44.87 26.79
CA PHE A 911 -43.11 -44.76 27.71
C PHE A 911 -42.40 -46.11 27.75
N ASN A 912 -41.15 -46.11 27.30
CA ASN A 912 -40.25 -47.25 27.26
C ASN A 912 -39.14 -47.06 28.28
N LEU A 913 -38.92 -48.07 29.13
CA LEU A 913 -37.94 -48.05 30.20
C LEU A 913 -36.88 -49.14 29.97
N GLU A 914 -35.61 -48.74 29.92
CA GLU A 914 -34.49 -49.67 29.80
C GLU A 914 -34.47 -50.66 30.95
N GLY A 915 -34.13 -51.92 30.69
CA GLY A 915 -33.88 -52.94 31.71
C GLY A 915 -35.11 -53.45 32.47
N LEU A 916 -36.27 -52.80 32.33
CA LEU A 916 -37.54 -53.36 32.75
C LEU A 916 -37.89 -54.57 31.85
N THR A 917 -38.51 -55.60 32.41
CA THR A 917 -38.88 -56.83 31.69
C THR A 917 -39.63 -56.53 30.39
N THR A 918 -39.19 -57.14 29.29
CA THR A 918 -39.67 -56.83 27.93
C THR A 918 -41.18 -56.96 27.80
N GLY A 919 -41.82 -55.96 27.18
CA GLY A 919 -43.27 -55.90 27.02
C GLY A 919 -43.95 -54.95 28.02
N PRO A 920 -45.26 -54.71 27.87
CA PRO A 920 -46.01 -53.78 28.71
C PRO A 920 -46.14 -54.30 30.15
N GLN A 921 -45.71 -53.49 31.11
CA GLN A 921 -45.90 -53.71 32.54
C GLN A 921 -47.06 -52.82 33.03
N ASN A 922 -48.05 -53.44 33.65
CA ASN A 922 -49.24 -52.76 34.18
C ASN A 922 -49.38 -52.90 35.71
N ASN A 923 -48.37 -53.48 36.37
CA ASN A 923 -48.29 -53.57 37.83
C ASN A 923 -47.43 -52.42 38.38
N LEU A 924 -48.06 -51.54 39.16
CA LEU A 924 -47.42 -50.35 39.73
C LEU A 924 -46.22 -50.71 40.60
N ASN A 925 -46.37 -51.71 41.46
CA ASN A 925 -45.30 -52.14 42.37
C ASN A 925 -44.09 -52.68 41.60
N THR A 926 -44.30 -53.40 40.49
CA THR A 926 -43.20 -53.88 39.63
C THR A 926 -42.39 -52.71 39.06
N ILE A 927 -43.08 -51.69 38.55
CA ILE A 927 -42.46 -50.51 37.95
C ILE A 927 -41.73 -49.69 39.01
N VAL A 928 -42.38 -49.40 40.14
CA VAL A 928 -41.82 -48.59 41.23
C VAL A 928 -40.64 -49.29 41.91
N ASN A 929 -40.74 -50.59 42.19
CA ASN A 929 -39.60 -51.36 42.73
C ASN A 929 -38.42 -51.39 41.74
N TYR A 930 -38.70 -51.51 40.44
CA TYR A 930 -37.66 -51.43 39.43
C TYR A 930 -36.96 -50.07 39.43
N LEU A 931 -37.73 -48.98 39.37
CA LEU A 931 -37.20 -47.61 39.41
C LEU A 931 -36.38 -47.34 40.68
N GLN A 932 -36.90 -47.75 41.84
CA GLN A 932 -36.19 -47.62 43.12
C GLN A 932 -34.91 -48.46 43.15
N GLY A 933 -34.95 -49.71 42.66
CA GLY A 933 -33.78 -50.58 42.59
C GLY A 933 -32.67 -50.02 41.69
N GLN A 934 -33.03 -49.33 40.61
CA GLN A 934 -32.07 -48.61 39.78
C GLN A 934 -31.57 -47.30 40.40
N ASN A 935 -32.31 -46.73 41.36
CA ASN A 935 -32.02 -45.43 41.98
C ASN A 935 -32.05 -45.55 43.51
N PRO A 936 -31.06 -46.23 44.13
CA PRO A 936 -31.08 -46.53 45.57
C PRO A 936 -31.03 -45.27 46.46
N GLY A 937 -30.63 -44.12 45.91
CA GLY A 937 -30.70 -42.82 46.56
C GLY A 937 -32.11 -42.22 46.63
N ILE A 938 -33.14 -42.93 46.17
CA ILE A 938 -34.54 -42.54 46.21
C ILE A 938 -35.30 -43.57 47.04
N THR A 939 -36.07 -43.12 48.04
CA THR A 939 -36.85 -44.01 48.88
C THR A 939 -38.09 -44.51 48.15
N LEU A 940 -38.53 -45.74 48.43
CA LEU A 940 -39.74 -46.32 47.84
C LEU A 940 -40.99 -45.43 48.02
N ALA A 941 -41.13 -44.79 49.20
CA ALA A 941 -42.25 -43.88 49.49
C ALA A 941 -42.31 -42.63 48.61
N ASN A 942 -41.19 -42.27 47.97
CA ASN A 942 -41.03 -41.09 47.14
C ASN A 942 -40.87 -41.47 45.65
N CYS A 943 -40.98 -42.75 45.30
CA CYS A 943 -40.94 -43.21 43.92
C CYS A 943 -42.35 -43.58 43.47
N ASP A 944 -42.76 -43.09 42.30
CA ASP A 944 -44.12 -43.29 41.79
C ASP A 944 -44.14 -43.47 40.26
N ALA A 945 -45.22 -44.05 39.77
CA ALA A 945 -45.49 -44.18 38.35
C ALA A 945 -46.98 -44.02 38.07
N LEU A 946 -47.33 -43.21 37.08
CA LEU A 946 -48.70 -43.05 36.61
C LEU A 946 -48.79 -43.45 35.14
N TYR A 947 -49.69 -44.37 34.81
CA TYR A 947 -49.82 -44.90 33.45
C TYR A 947 -51.25 -45.21 33.07
N VAL A 948 -51.53 -45.23 31.76
CA VAL A 948 -52.85 -45.54 31.19
C VAL A 948 -52.89 -46.96 30.65
N THR A 949 -51.89 -47.34 29.85
CA THR A 949 -51.82 -48.66 29.18
C THR A 949 -50.68 -49.53 29.70
N GLY A 950 -49.80 -48.98 30.55
CA GLY A 950 -48.64 -49.64 31.11
C GLY A 950 -47.32 -49.08 30.57
N ILE A 951 -46.23 -49.30 31.29
CA ILE A 951 -44.87 -48.90 30.91
C ILE A 951 -44.20 -50.08 30.19
N THR A 952 -43.63 -49.85 29.01
CA THR A 952 -43.04 -50.93 28.22
C THR A 952 -41.57 -51.11 28.59
N GLY A 953 -41.13 -52.33 28.90
CA GLY A 953 -39.72 -52.63 29.09
C GLY A 953 -38.97 -52.80 27.78
N MET A 954 -37.74 -52.29 27.70
CA MET A 954 -36.85 -52.45 26.55
C MET A 954 -35.43 -52.89 26.95
N PRO A 955 -34.71 -53.68 26.12
CA PRO A 955 -33.39 -54.21 26.51
C PRO A 955 -32.31 -53.13 26.68
N SER A 956 -32.32 -52.12 25.81
CA SER A 956 -31.35 -51.03 25.80
C SER A 956 -31.96 -49.81 25.11
N VAL A 957 -31.66 -48.61 25.57
CA VAL A 957 -32.08 -47.38 24.87
C VAL A 957 -31.06 -47.02 23.78
N PRO A 958 -31.45 -47.01 22.49
CA PRO A 958 -30.52 -46.73 21.39
C PRO A 958 -30.10 -45.26 21.38
N GLY A 959 -28.84 -44.96 21.03
CA GLY A 959 -28.42 -43.59 20.69
C GLY A 959 -28.23 -42.63 21.88
N ILE A 960 -28.09 -43.14 23.10
CA ILE A 960 -27.59 -42.36 24.25
C ILE A 960 -26.08 -42.67 24.40
N PRO A 961 -25.20 -41.66 24.33
CA PRO A 961 -23.76 -41.82 24.59
C PRO A 961 -23.43 -42.31 25.99
#